data_AF-A0A975GJB8-F1
#
_entry.id   AF-A0A975GJB8-F1
#
_cell.length_a   1.000
_cell.length_b   1.000
_cell.length_c   1.000
_cell.angle_alpha   90.00
_cell.angle_beta   90.00
_cell.angle_gamma   90.00
#
_symmetry.space_group_name_H-M   'P 1'
#
loop_
_entity.id
_entity.type
_entity.pdbx_description
1 polymer ?
#
loop_
_entity_poly.entity_id
_entity_poly.type
_entity_poly.pdbx_seq_one_letter_code
_entity_poly.pdbx_strand_id
1 'polypeptide(L)'
;MFKRIIFQTISRKQNQETKMDIEKIINHYSYQELKTEIKICKPGAIFSIVCPDDAVIHGLIENMQQDMNHDIVSLFMSEDDTDFQSFFQQNFDLKCETENAGEQNPGNGQNQDWETKKIINISGINNLNEDLHPDLIGCIQYLSICLRSVPYIVALWITPEFEKQIFFYAPDIWHQITGKYDFSPLMPYRAELKKSEQPLAIPQDKIIKYLENIIQEYKNWKNLHKNNQPFLIEAMGNSDLNNYYLPSSFANKKGQIFLLDDLLKVFIENRKINFLTLLGEPGTGKTSFAVYYYIKLAEQYINNPDNTRIPIFISLKDYKEKFDPEGFFIEMFKKIFDVKLSLIKLQDMLLRGKFVFFIDDFDKMALSSDLQSTIYNLKAVTRLSVKNIILEKGIEKPQPSNKVFFTCPTHYYLVDIKGENTSLSDYTSICREFAAKENFQIVRLNNKEFDEPEFKDYVVKNTKNSIIARNILGIMNDPYIVNKLSNPSILSRMIIRTLPVYQDKKEINAADLYRAFTDMWIKCDDWRFKMTPLGRQEFLHRLALNMFQKGDGHFIHFSEAYEPDQKAFKENSPDNDRIICRDEILTCEFLDCDPDGNYRFIHRSFMDYFIAEFYFLNILHKNERPVAYSHLEEEVRVFMKLIISSAKTDLKGLNLSDLDLENVNLYQADLSGADLSRTNLANAVLMNANLQNADLTTASLLKAKLTRVNCTGADLSGADFSEARLRDAILHNARFNGANLHSADMRGCKLCNARLAWADLTKADLSEADLTGANLTDTDLTDVNLDKAILCEADLTGSNMAKAVLTGADFSSSKLNNVDLSSVNLSKTNFKWAELQNADFSLADLTKVKFVEADLTRGTFDDSKCREADFRWAKLQGAKLRYADLSETDFSGANLTKAKLSEADLTWANLTNAVLINADLTGAKLNMCKAGDADFTGANLSSADLTWADMTKANFTQADLSDANLSEADLTQCRFNNAKLSRASFKGASLQKADLRNTVQDGADFTDADLTDIKK
;
A
#
# COMPACT_ATOMS: atom_id res chain seq x y z
N MET A 1 -29.41 -51.21 -0.79
CA MET A 1 -30.49 -52.10 -0.30
C MET A 1 -31.46 -52.41 -1.41
N PHE A 2 -31.80 -51.45 -2.27
CA PHE A 2 -32.42 -51.73 -3.57
C PHE A 2 -31.43 -51.60 -4.73
N LYS A 3 -31.57 -52.45 -5.76
CA LYS A 3 -30.82 -52.34 -7.01
C LYS A 3 -31.68 -52.74 -8.20
N ARG A 4 -31.63 -51.93 -9.26
CA ARG A 4 -32.35 -52.12 -10.53
C ARG A 4 -31.46 -52.82 -11.54
N ILE A 5 -31.98 -53.89 -12.15
CA ILE A 5 -31.34 -54.58 -13.27
C ILE A 5 -32.35 -54.63 -14.41
N ILE A 6 -31.95 -54.17 -15.61
CA ILE A 6 -32.84 -54.08 -16.77
C ILE A 6 -32.42 -55.14 -17.79
N PHE A 7 -33.37 -56.00 -18.18
CA PHE A 7 -33.26 -56.85 -19.36
C PHE A 7 -33.94 -56.11 -20.53
N GLN A 8 -33.23 -55.89 -21.63
CA GLN A 8 -33.76 -55.17 -22.80
C GLN A 8 -34.00 -56.14 -23.97
N THR A 9 -35.21 -56.14 -24.54
CA THR A 9 -35.45 -56.67 -25.89
C THR A 9 -35.19 -55.59 -26.93
N ILE A 10 -34.30 -55.84 -27.89
CA ILE A 10 -34.03 -54.87 -28.96
C ILE A 10 -35.19 -54.87 -29.95
N SER A 11 -36.11 -53.93 -29.78
CA SER A 11 -37.15 -53.61 -30.77
C SER A 11 -36.69 -52.46 -31.67
N ARG A 12 -36.01 -52.77 -32.78
CA ARG A 12 -35.98 -51.94 -34.01
C ARG A 12 -35.56 -52.79 -35.22
N LYS A 13 -36.27 -52.60 -36.34
CA LYS A 13 -36.21 -53.35 -37.61
C LYS A 13 -34.78 -53.63 -38.12
N GLN A 14 -34.21 -54.81 -37.86
CA GLN A 14 -33.12 -55.44 -38.64
C GLN A 14 -33.10 -56.97 -38.41
N ASN A 15 -32.52 -57.71 -39.37
CA ASN A 15 -32.62 -59.17 -39.63
C ASN A 15 -32.71 -60.12 -38.42
N GLN A 16 -33.60 -61.12 -38.54
CA GLN A 16 -33.98 -62.10 -37.51
C GLN A 16 -32.82 -62.96 -36.96
N GLU A 17 -31.79 -63.28 -37.74
CA GLU A 17 -30.67 -64.12 -37.27
C GLU A 17 -29.73 -63.38 -36.29
N THR A 18 -29.34 -62.14 -36.61
CA THR A 18 -28.52 -61.28 -35.73
C THR A 18 -29.22 -60.88 -34.43
N LYS A 19 -30.56 -60.87 -34.44
CA LYS A 19 -31.39 -60.46 -33.29
C LYS A 19 -31.31 -61.49 -32.15
N MET A 20 -31.32 -62.77 -32.50
CA MET A 20 -31.32 -63.87 -31.52
C MET A 20 -29.97 -63.98 -30.78
N ASP A 21 -28.87 -63.64 -31.45
CA ASP A 21 -27.53 -63.63 -30.83
C ASP A 21 -27.30 -62.41 -29.92
N ILE A 22 -27.77 -61.22 -30.32
CA ILE A 22 -27.64 -60.02 -29.47
C ILE A 22 -28.55 -60.10 -28.24
N GLU A 23 -29.79 -60.60 -28.37
CA GLU A 23 -30.68 -60.83 -27.22
C GLU A 23 -30.07 -61.86 -26.25
N LYS A 24 -29.42 -62.91 -26.74
CA LYS A 24 -28.67 -63.86 -25.90
C LYS A 24 -27.47 -63.22 -25.20
N ILE A 25 -26.71 -62.36 -25.89
CA ILE A 25 -25.53 -61.69 -25.31
C ILE A 25 -25.93 -60.67 -24.24
N ILE A 26 -26.96 -59.85 -24.48
CA ILE A 26 -27.46 -58.86 -23.49
C ILE A 26 -28.02 -59.58 -22.27
N ASN A 27 -28.85 -60.61 -22.48
CA ASN A 27 -29.38 -61.40 -21.38
C ASN A 27 -28.27 -62.12 -20.61
N HIS A 28 -27.20 -62.57 -21.28
CA HIS A 28 -26.04 -63.17 -20.62
C HIS A 28 -25.27 -62.15 -19.75
N TYR A 29 -24.99 -60.94 -20.25
CA TYR A 29 -24.30 -59.91 -19.47
C TYR A 29 -25.12 -59.43 -18.27
N SER A 30 -26.40 -59.10 -18.47
CA SER A 30 -27.30 -58.69 -17.38
C SER A 30 -27.49 -59.79 -16.34
N TYR A 31 -27.45 -61.06 -16.77
CA TYR A 31 -27.48 -62.23 -15.88
C TYR A 31 -26.17 -62.42 -15.10
N GLN A 32 -24.99 -62.25 -15.73
CA GLN A 32 -23.71 -62.28 -15.01
C GLN A 32 -23.59 -61.12 -14.00
N GLU A 33 -24.13 -59.94 -14.33
CA GLU A 33 -24.20 -58.81 -13.41
C GLU A 33 -25.09 -59.14 -12.19
N LEU A 34 -26.30 -59.64 -12.43
CA LEU A 34 -27.21 -60.13 -11.39
C LEU A 34 -26.54 -61.18 -10.48
N LYS A 35 -25.87 -62.18 -11.09
CA LYS A 35 -25.13 -63.24 -10.38
C LYS A 35 -24.00 -62.69 -9.50
N THR A 36 -23.25 -61.72 -10.01
CA THR A 36 -22.15 -61.08 -9.28
C THR A 36 -22.67 -60.28 -8.09
N GLU A 37 -23.74 -59.51 -8.30
CA GLU A 37 -24.34 -58.64 -7.30
C GLU A 37 -25.00 -59.40 -6.15
N ILE A 38 -25.71 -60.50 -6.45
CA ILE A 38 -26.30 -61.36 -5.42
C ILE A 38 -25.19 -62.00 -4.55
N LYS A 39 -24.05 -62.38 -5.15
CA LYS A 39 -22.92 -62.95 -4.39
C LYS A 39 -22.33 -61.97 -3.37
N ILE A 40 -22.21 -60.69 -3.71
CA ILE A 40 -21.57 -59.68 -2.84
C ILE A 40 -22.55 -58.96 -1.89
N CYS A 41 -23.86 -59.09 -2.08
CA CYS A 41 -24.86 -58.44 -1.23
C CYS A 41 -25.03 -59.09 0.16
N LYS A 42 -25.35 -58.26 1.17
CA LYS A 42 -25.73 -58.67 2.53
C LYS A 42 -27.20 -59.14 2.57
N PRO A 43 -27.59 -60.00 3.54
CA PRO A 43 -28.99 -60.34 3.77
C PRO A 43 -29.87 -59.10 3.99
N GLY A 44 -31.13 -59.15 3.55
CA GLY A 44 -32.07 -58.02 3.55
C GLY A 44 -32.01 -57.11 2.31
N ALA A 45 -31.31 -57.53 1.25
CA ALA A 45 -31.28 -56.83 -0.04
C ALA A 45 -32.51 -57.17 -0.90
N ILE A 46 -33.06 -56.17 -1.58
CA ILE A 46 -34.21 -56.30 -2.50
C ILE A 46 -33.77 -55.88 -3.91
N PHE A 47 -33.88 -56.77 -4.87
CA PHE A 47 -33.60 -56.49 -6.27
C PHE A 47 -34.90 -56.25 -7.02
N SER A 48 -34.94 -55.21 -7.85
CA SER A 48 -35.99 -55.02 -8.84
C SER A 48 -35.44 -55.35 -10.21
N ILE A 49 -35.94 -56.44 -10.78
CA ILE A 49 -35.51 -56.97 -12.07
C ILE A 49 -36.57 -56.61 -13.09
N VAL A 50 -36.24 -55.65 -13.95
CA VAL A 50 -37.16 -55.16 -14.98
C VAL A 50 -36.99 -56.02 -16.22
N CYS A 51 -38.00 -56.84 -16.53
CA CYS A 51 -38.04 -57.71 -17.69
C CYS A 51 -39.29 -57.42 -18.54
N PRO A 52 -39.16 -57.25 -19.86
CA PRO A 52 -40.29 -56.89 -20.73
C PRO A 52 -41.20 -58.07 -21.10
N ASP A 53 -40.83 -59.32 -20.79
CA ASP A 53 -41.57 -60.53 -21.19
C ASP A 53 -41.54 -61.60 -20.09
N ASP A 54 -42.72 -62.04 -19.65
CA ASP A 54 -42.90 -63.07 -18.61
C ASP A 54 -42.34 -64.44 -19.01
N ALA A 55 -42.29 -64.77 -20.31
CA ALA A 55 -41.69 -66.02 -20.79
C ALA A 55 -40.17 -66.06 -20.55
N VAL A 56 -39.52 -64.89 -20.55
CA VAL A 56 -38.07 -64.75 -20.30
C VAL A 56 -37.77 -64.83 -18.80
N ILE A 57 -38.71 -64.38 -17.95
CA ILE A 57 -38.58 -64.44 -16.48
C ILE A 57 -38.41 -65.88 -16.01
N HIS A 58 -39.28 -66.79 -16.48
CA HIS A 58 -39.22 -68.20 -16.09
C HIS A 58 -37.88 -68.86 -16.46
N GLY A 59 -37.39 -68.66 -17.69
CA GLY A 59 -36.11 -69.21 -18.12
C GLY A 59 -34.90 -68.63 -17.37
N LEU A 60 -34.94 -67.35 -16.97
CA LEU A 60 -33.89 -66.75 -16.17
C LEU A 60 -33.89 -67.25 -14.72
N ILE A 61 -35.06 -67.48 -14.14
CA ILE A 61 -35.20 -68.09 -12.80
C ILE A 61 -34.66 -69.52 -12.79
N GLU A 62 -35.00 -70.34 -13.80
CA GLU A 62 -34.47 -71.70 -13.95
C GLU A 62 -32.94 -71.70 -14.10
N ASN A 63 -32.40 -70.79 -14.92
CA ASN A 63 -30.95 -70.64 -15.06
C ASN A 63 -30.30 -70.28 -13.71
N MET A 64 -30.88 -69.33 -12.94
CA MET A 64 -30.36 -68.99 -11.61
C MET A 64 -30.40 -70.18 -10.65
N GLN A 65 -31.47 -70.97 -10.66
CA GLN A 65 -31.61 -72.17 -9.83
C GLN A 65 -30.52 -73.21 -10.14
N GLN A 66 -30.21 -73.41 -11.42
CA GLN A 66 -29.14 -74.33 -11.85
C GLN A 66 -27.72 -73.81 -11.53
N ASP A 67 -27.49 -72.51 -11.69
CA ASP A 67 -26.15 -71.92 -11.64
C ASP A 67 -25.65 -71.55 -10.24
N MET A 68 -26.56 -71.33 -9.28
CA MET A 68 -26.25 -70.71 -7.99
C MET A 68 -26.24 -71.70 -6.81
N ASN A 69 -26.72 -72.94 -6.97
CA ASN A 69 -26.71 -73.99 -5.92
C ASN A 69 -27.23 -73.52 -4.54
N HIS A 70 -28.06 -72.47 -4.50
CA HIS A 70 -28.67 -71.91 -3.30
C HIS A 70 -30.14 -72.36 -3.20
N ASP A 71 -30.69 -72.43 -1.98
CA ASP A 71 -32.14 -72.63 -1.75
C ASP A 71 -32.91 -71.40 -2.28
N ILE A 72 -33.22 -71.40 -3.59
CA ILE A 72 -34.06 -70.38 -4.23
C ILE A 72 -35.52 -70.79 -4.09
N VAL A 73 -36.31 -69.95 -3.42
CA VAL A 73 -37.77 -70.11 -3.34
C VAL A 73 -38.40 -69.17 -4.37
N SER A 74 -39.22 -69.70 -5.27
CA SER A 74 -39.97 -68.88 -6.23
C SER A 74 -41.43 -68.82 -5.81
N LEU A 75 -41.90 -67.61 -5.55
CA LEU A 75 -43.29 -67.28 -5.25
C LEU A 75 -43.93 -66.68 -6.50
N PHE A 76 -45.14 -67.13 -6.80
CA PHE A 76 -45.94 -66.61 -7.90
C PHE A 76 -47.18 -65.91 -7.34
N MET A 77 -47.38 -64.66 -7.71
CA MET A 77 -48.58 -63.89 -7.35
C MET A 77 -49.66 -64.12 -8.40
N SER A 78 -50.86 -64.43 -7.95
CA SER A 78 -52.04 -64.69 -8.78
C SER A 78 -53.13 -63.65 -8.56
N GLU A 79 -54.14 -63.59 -9.44
CA GLU A 79 -55.28 -62.67 -9.31
C GLU A 79 -56.10 -62.87 -8.01
N ASP A 80 -55.99 -64.04 -7.36
CA ASP A 80 -56.68 -64.37 -6.10
C ASP A 80 -55.97 -63.78 -4.85
N ASP A 81 -54.74 -63.26 -4.99
CA ASP A 81 -53.94 -62.70 -3.89
C ASP A 81 -54.30 -61.22 -3.62
N THR A 82 -55.51 -60.97 -3.11
CA THR A 82 -56.00 -59.59 -2.86
C THR A 82 -55.57 -59.00 -1.51
N ASP A 83 -55.04 -59.82 -0.59
CA ASP A 83 -54.49 -59.40 0.71
C ASP A 83 -52.97 -59.59 0.74
N PHE A 84 -52.25 -58.59 0.20
CA PHE A 84 -50.80 -58.62 0.08
C PHE A 84 -50.11 -58.72 1.45
N GLN A 85 -50.65 -58.12 2.51
CA GLN A 85 -50.04 -58.17 3.83
C GLN A 85 -50.00 -59.60 4.39
N SER A 86 -51.11 -60.33 4.25
CA SER A 86 -51.18 -61.76 4.61
C SER A 86 -50.27 -62.62 3.74
N PHE A 87 -50.23 -62.38 2.42
CA PHE A 87 -49.34 -63.07 1.48
C PHE A 87 -47.87 -63.00 1.91
N PHE A 88 -47.39 -61.79 2.26
CA PHE A 88 -46.00 -61.63 2.66
C PHE A 88 -45.72 -62.12 4.09
N GLN A 89 -46.68 -62.00 5.03
CA GLN A 89 -46.51 -62.54 6.38
C GLN A 89 -46.38 -64.07 6.38
N GLN A 90 -47.21 -64.77 5.59
CA GLN A 90 -47.18 -66.23 5.49
C GLN A 90 -45.90 -66.77 4.84
N ASN A 91 -45.37 -66.08 3.84
CA ASN A 91 -44.24 -66.56 3.05
C ASN A 91 -42.85 -66.17 3.61
N PHE A 92 -42.77 -65.18 4.51
CA PHE A 92 -41.50 -64.65 5.03
C PHE A 92 -41.31 -64.80 6.55
N ASP A 93 -42.25 -65.46 7.25
CA ASP A 93 -42.23 -65.74 8.70
C ASP A 93 -42.01 -64.47 9.56
N LEU A 94 -42.66 -63.38 9.13
CA LEU A 94 -42.54 -62.07 9.76
C LEU A 94 -43.45 -62.01 11.00
N LYS A 95 -42.87 -62.11 12.21
CA LYS A 95 -43.61 -61.82 13.45
C LYS A 95 -43.94 -60.33 13.50
N CYS A 96 -45.16 -59.97 13.12
CA CYS A 96 -45.71 -58.64 13.40
C CYS A 96 -46.15 -58.58 14.87
N GLU A 97 -45.35 -57.95 15.73
CA GLU A 97 -45.87 -57.48 17.03
C GLU A 97 -46.68 -56.19 16.79
N THR A 98 -47.97 -56.31 17.04
CA THR A 98 -48.94 -55.21 17.10
C THR A 98 -48.81 -54.45 18.43
N GLU A 99 -48.76 -53.12 18.32
CA GLU A 99 -49.17 -52.11 19.31
C GLU A 99 -48.44 -52.04 20.68
N ASN A 100 -47.88 -50.85 20.95
CA ASN A 100 -47.39 -50.29 22.23
C ASN A 100 -46.04 -50.78 22.79
N ALA A 101 -44.94 -50.10 22.43
CA ALA A 101 -43.84 -49.81 23.36
C ALA A 101 -42.96 -48.66 22.83
N GLY A 102 -42.61 -47.74 23.71
CA GLY A 102 -41.63 -46.68 23.44
C GLY A 102 -40.21 -47.23 23.27
N GLU A 103 -39.33 -46.33 22.85
CA GLU A 103 -37.89 -46.50 22.67
C GLU A 103 -37.25 -47.46 23.68
N GLN A 104 -36.95 -48.67 23.24
CA GLN A 104 -35.84 -49.46 23.76
C GLN A 104 -35.09 -50.12 22.60
N ASN A 105 -33.77 -49.95 22.64
CA ASN A 105 -32.79 -50.55 21.75
C ASN A 105 -33.05 -52.05 21.53
N PRO A 106 -32.92 -52.57 20.30
CA PRO A 106 -32.69 -53.99 20.12
C PRO A 106 -31.27 -54.28 20.63
N GLY A 107 -31.20 -54.77 21.87
CA GLY A 107 -29.98 -55.23 22.50
C GLY A 107 -29.41 -56.46 21.79
N ASN A 108 -28.07 -56.53 21.78
CA ASN A 108 -27.21 -57.70 21.63
C ASN A 108 -27.92 -59.06 21.48
N GLY A 109 -28.43 -59.34 20.29
CA GLY A 109 -28.71 -60.69 19.81
C GLY A 109 -27.42 -61.26 19.25
N GLN A 110 -27.00 -62.42 19.77
CA GLN A 110 -25.85 -63.18 19.32
C GLN A 110 -25.80 -63.28 17.79
N ASN A 111 -24.61 -63.10 17.21
CA ASN A 111 -24.30 -63.49 15.83
C ASN A 111 -24.74 -64.95 15.62
N GLN A 112 -25.91 -65.15 15.01
CA GLN A 112 -26.18 -66.37 14.28
C GLN A 112 -25.46 -66.26 12.95
N ASP A 113 -24.41 -67.06 12.77
CA ASP A 113 -23.81 -67.30 11.47
C ASP A 113 -24.89 -67.91 10.56
N TRP A 114 -25.50 -67.08 9.70
CA TRP A 114 -26.38 -67.56 8.64
C TRP A 114 -25.52 -68.10 7.50
N GLU A 115 -25.05 -69.34 7.65
CA GLU A 115 -24.18 -70.01 6.67
C GLU A 115 -24.84 -70.29 5.30
N THR A 116 -26.13 -70.00 5.10
CA THR A 116 -26.81 -70.16 3.80
C THR A 116 -27.69 -68.96 3.43
N LYS A 117 -27.33 -68.24 2.35
CA LYS A 117 -28.17 -67.17 1.76
C LYS A 117 -29.37 -67.81 1.04
N LYS A 118 -30.61 -67.49 1.46
CA LYS A 118 -31.83 -67.87 0.73
C LYS A 118 -32.29 -66.72 -0.17
N ILE A 119 -32.58 -67.01 -1.44
CA ILE A 119 -33.06 -66.03 -2.43
C ILE A 119 -34.54 -66.30 -2.69
N ILE A 120 -35.38 -65.29 -2.58
CA ILE A 120 -36.83 -65.38 -2.83
C ILE A 120 -37.16 -64.58 -4.10
N ASN A 121 -37.52 -65.29 -5.16
CA ASN A 121 -38.01 -64.68 -6.39
C ASN A 121 -39.52 -64.48 -6.29
N ILE A 122 -40.01 -63.28 -6.60
CA ILE A 122 -41.44 -63.01 -6.73
C ILE A 122 -41.72 -62.64 -8.19
N SER A 123 -42.60 -63.41 -8.81
CA SER A 123 -43.04 -63.27 -10.20
C SER A 123 -44.58 -63.26 -10.26
N GLY A 124 -45.17 -62.92 -11.41
CA GLY A 124 -46.63 -62.83 -11.55
C GLY A 124 -47.23 -61.47 -11.17
N ILE A 125 -46.42 -60.51 -10.69
CA ILE A 125 -46.84 -59.13 -10.38
C ILE A 125 -47.53 -58.47 -11.58
N ASN A 126 -47.07 -58.79 -12.80
CA ASN A 126 -47.62 -58.22 -14.04
C ASN A 126 -49.01 -58.75 -14.41
N ASN A 127 -49.46 -59.85 -13.79
CA ASN A 127 -50.77 -60.46 -14.02
C ASN A 127 -51.83 -59.96 -13.03
N LEU A 128 -51.47 -59.08 -12.09
CA LEU A 128 -52.41 -58.47 -11.17
C LEU A 128 -53.24 -57.40 -11.91
N ASN A 129 -54.48 -57.20 -11.47
CA ASN A 129 -55.30 -56.09 -11.96
C ASN A 129 -54.63 -54.75 -11.58
N GLU A 130 -54.58 -53.80 -12.50
CA GLU A 130 -53.95 -52.47 -12.29
C GLU A 130 -54.53 -51.73 -11.07
N ASP A 131 -55.79 -52.00 -10.73
CA ASP A 131 -56.46 -51.42 -9.55
C ASP A 131 -55.81 -51.85 -8.22
N LEU A 132 -55.14 -53.00 -8.18
CA LEU A 132 -54.45 -53.55 -6.99
C LEU A 132 -52.98 -53.10 -6.90
N HIS A 133 -52.43 -52.48 -7.94
CA HIS A 133 -51.03 -52.05 -7.97
C HIS A 133 -50.66 -51.02 -6.88
N PRO A 134 -51.50 -50.01 -6.55
CA PRO A 134 -51.19 -49.07 -5.47
C PRO A 134 -51.05 -49.75 -4.10
N ASP A 135 -51.92 -50.71 -3.81
CA ASP A 135 -51.92 -51.46 -2.54
C ASP A 135 -50.70 -52.38 -2.45
N LEU A 136 -50.32 -53.05 -3.55
CA LEU A 136 -49.09 -53.83 -3.64
C LEU A 136 -47.84 -52.95 -3.44
N ILE A 137 -47.79 -51.78 -4.08
CA ILE A 137 -46.67 -50.83 -3.93
C ILE A 137 -46.55 -50.37 -2.48
N GLY A 138 -47.68 -50.09 -1.82
CA GLY A 138 -47.73 -49.76 -0.39
C GLY A 138 -47.22 -50.90 0.50
N CYS A 139 -47.59 -52.16 0.20
CA CYS A 139 -47.08 -53.33 0.91
C CYS A 139 -45.57 -53.54 0.70
N ILE A 140 -45.06 -53.39 -0.52
CA ILE A 140 -43.61 -53.46 -0.82
C ILE A 140 -42.83 -52.41 -0.02
N GLN A 141 -43.39 -51.21 0.15
CA GLN A 141 -42.82 -50.15 0.98
C GLN A 141 -42.70 -50.59 2.45
N TYR A 142 -43.76 -51.19 3.02
CA TYR A 142 -43.75 -51.73 4.37
C TYR A 142 -42.74 -52.87 4.55
N LEU A 143 -42.68 -53.79 3.58
CA LEU A 143 -41.76 -54.93 3.61
C LEU A 143 -40.30 -54.52 3.55
N SER A 144 -39.97 -53.44 2.85
CA SER A 144 -38.59 -52.93 2.79
C SER A 144 -38.00 -52.58 4.18
N ILE A 145 -38.85 -52.33 5.17
CA ILE A 145 -38.48 -52.05 6.57
C ILE A 145 -38.29 -53.36 7.33
N CYS A 146 -39.23 -54.30 7.21
CA CYS A 146 -39.20 -55.61 7.87
C CYS A 146 -38.11 -56.53 7.31
N LEU A 147 -37.79 -56.39 6.02
CA LEU A 147 -36.80 -57.21 5.32
C LEU A 147 -35.36 -56.89 5.73
N ARG A 148 -35.11 -55.78 6.45
CA ARG A 148 -33.77 -55.38 6.92
C ARG A 148 -33.18 -56.33 7.97
N SER A 149 -34.02 -57.09 8.65
CA SER A 149 -33.67 -57.94 9.79
C SER A 149 -33.80 -59.44 9.51
N VAL A 150 -34.07 -59.85 8.27
CA VAL A 150 -34.25 -61.26 7.88
C VAL A 150 -33.12 -61.75 6.95
N PRO A 151 -32.80 -63.07 6.97
CA PRO A 151 -31.67 -63.64 6.24
C PRO A 151 -31.89 -63.82 4.72
N TYR A 152 -32.91 -63.16 4.13
CA TYR A 152 -33.33 -63.37 2.74
C TYR A 152 -32.82 -62.28 1.79
N ILE A 153 -32.58 -62.66 0.53
CA ILE A 153 -32.47 -61.71 -0.60
C ILE A 153 -33.76 -61.83 -1.41
N VAL A 154 -34.46 -60.72 -1.65
CA VAL A 154 -35.72 -60.72 -2.41
C VAL A 154 -35.47 -60.19 -3.82
N ALA A 155 -35.98 -60.87 -4.85
CA ALA A 155 -35.91 -60.42 -6.24
C ALA A 155 -37.33 -60.28 -6.82
N LEU A 156 -37.74 -59.04 -7.07
CA LEU A 156 -39.02 -58.67 -7.65
C LEU A 156 -38.89 -58.59 -9.17
N TRP A 157 -39.62 -59.43 -9.90
CA TRP A 157 -39.65 -59.40 -11.35
C TRP A 157 -40.83 -58.54 -11.84
N ILE A 158 -40.53 -57.43 -12.51
CA ILE A 158 -41.54 -56.42 -12.91
C ILE A 158 -41.38 -56.01 -14.38
N THR A 159 -42.47 -55.52 -15.00
CA THR A 159 -42.44 -54.91 -16.34
C THR A 159 -42.03 -53.43 -16.31
N PRO A 160 -41.56 -52.88 -17.45
CA PRO A 160 -41.33 -51.44 -17.60
C PRO A 160 -42.57 -50.57 -17.32
N GLU A 161 -43.77 -51.08 -17.61
CA GLU A 161 -45.05 -50.41 -17.33
C GLU A 161 -45.33 -50.34 -15.81
N PHE A 162 -45.17 -51.44 -15.08
CA PHE A 162 -45.30 -51.45 -13.62
C PHE A 162 -44.24 -50.55 -12.95
N GLU A 163 -43.02 -50.53 -13.49
CA GLU A 163 -41.96 -49.64 -13.01
C GLU A 163 -42.33 -48.14 -13.13
N LYS A 164 -43.02 -47.73 -14.20
CA LYS A 164 -43.54 -46.36 -14.34
C LYS A 164 -44.57 -46.05 -13.26
N GLN A 165 -45.37 -47.04 -12.88
CA GLN A 165 -46.35 -46.88 -11.80
C GLN A 165 -45.66 -46.77 -10.44
N ILE A 166 -44.57 -47.52 -10.18
CA ILE A 166 -43.73 -47.31 -8.98
C ILE A 166 -43.20 -45.87 -8.94
N PHE A 167 -42.69 -45.33 -10.05
CA PHE A 167 -42.25 -43.93 -10.11
C PHE A 167 -43.38 -42.94 -9.77
N PHE A 168 -44.60 -43.22 -10.23
CA PHE A 168 -45.75 -42.34 -10.04
C PHE A 168 -46.33 -42.41 -8.62
N TYR A 169 -46.47 -43.61 -8.05
CA TYR A 169 -47.10 -43.84 -6.74
C TYR A 169 -46.11 -43.81 -5.57
N ALA A 170 -44.84 -44.18 -5.78
CA ALA A 170 -43.79 -44.20 -4.77
C ALA A 170 -42.41 -43.78 -5.36
N PRO A 171 -42.22 -42.49 -5.70
CA PRO A 171 -41.01 -41.99 -6.36
C PRO A 171 -39.74 -42.18 -5.51
N ASP A 172 -39.86 -42.16 -4.18
CA ASP A 172 -38.81 -42.45 -3.21
C ASP A 172 -38.27 -43.89 -3.36
N ILE A 173 -39.16 -44.87 -3.48
CA ILE A 173 -38.81 -46.27 -3.72
C ILE A 173 -38.17 -46.41 -5.10
N TRP A 174 -38.72 -45.76 -6.13
CA TRP A 174 -38.16 -45.81 -7.48
C TRP A 174 -36.72 -45.25 -7.55
N HIS A 175 -36.45 -44.15 -6.83
CA HIS A 175 -35.12 -43.57 -6.75
C HIS A 175 -34.13 -44.43 -5.94
N GLN A 176 -34.60 -45.10 -4.89
CA GLN A 176 -33.82 -46.11 -4.17
C GLN A 176 -33.52 -47.32 -5.05
N ILE A 177 -34.51 -47.79 -5.83
CA ILE A 177 -34.40 -48.91 -6.77
C ILE A 177 -33.38 -48.62 -7.87
N THR A 178 -33.46 -47.46 -8.49
CA THR A 178 -32.57 -47.07 -9.60
C THR A 178 -31.14 -46.77 -9.15
N GLY A 179 -30.84 -46.79 -7.84
CA GLY A 179 -29.52 -46.49 -7.29
C GLY A 179 -29.05 -45.05 -7.56
N LYS A 180 -29.94 -44.17 -8.00
CA LYS A 180 -29.61 -42.78 -8.34
C LYS A 180 -29.58 -41.88 -7.10
N TYR A 181 -30.34 -42.21 -6.03
CA TYR A 181 -30.43 -41.41 -4.79
C TYR A 181 -30.70 -42.28 -3.55
N ASP A 182 -30.21 -41.84 -2.39
CA ASP A 182 -30.46 -42.48 -1.08
C ASP A 182 -31.45 -41.64 -0.25
N PHE A 183 -32.71 -42.09 -0.18
CA PHE A 183 -33.81 -41.47 0.59
C PHE A 183 -34.10 -42.20 1.91
N SER A 184 -33.12 -42.92 2.47
CA SER A 184 -33.32 -43.89 3.54
C SER A 184 -33.94 -43.42 4.88
N PRO A 185 -34.14 -42.12 5.22
CA PRO A 185 -34.84 -41.76 6.46
C PRO A 185 -36.29 -41.26 6.30
N LEU A 186 -36.95 -41.38 5.15
CA LEU A 186 -38.35 -40.92 5.02
C LEU A 186 -39.33 -41.79 5.85
N MET A 187 -40.07 -41.17 6.77
CA MET A 187 -41.21 -41.74 7.51
C MET A 187 -42.39 -42.07 6.54
N PRO A 188 -43.23 -43.07 6.86
CA PRO A 188 -44.18 -43.67 5.91
C PRO A 188 -45.34 -42.74 5.53
N TYR A 189 -45.61 -42.70 4.22
CA TYR A 189 -46.71 -42.01 3.56
C TYR A 189 -48.06 -42.71 3.89
N ARG A 190 -49.01 -42.01 4.51
CA ARG A 190 -50.43 -42.43 4.52
C ARG A 190 -51.10 -41.88 3.25
N ALA A 191 -51.61 -42.79 2.44
CA ALA A 191 -52.36 -42.48 1.23
C ALA A 191 -53.72 -41.85 1.57
N GLU A 192 -53.86 -40.54 1.34
CA GLU A 192 -55.13 -39.93 0.94
C GLU A 192 -54.85 -38.89 -0.16
N LEU A 193 -54.69 -39.36 -1.40
CA LEU A 193 -54.60 -38.52 -2.59
C LEU A 193 -56.01 -38.15 -3.07
N LYS A 194 -56.51 -36.96 -2.72
CA LYS A 194 -57.61 -36.33 -3.47
C LYS A 194 -57.03 -35.53 -4.65
N LYS A 195 -57.48 -35.90 -5.86
CA LYS A 195 -57.25 -35.21 -7.14
C LYS A 195 -57.83 -33.79 -7.13
N SER A 196 -57.14 -32.78 -6.59
CA SER A 196 -57.33 -31.37 -6.98
C SER A 196 -56.38 -30.41 -6.25
N GLU A 197 -55.15 -30.21 -6.70
CA GLU A 197 -54.42 -28.97 -6.33
C GLU A 197 -53.57 -28.46 -7.51
N GLN A 198 -53.82 -27.21 -7.92
CA GLN A 198 -53.04 -26.47 -8.90
C GLN A 198 -51.58 -26.26 -8.42
N PRO A 199 -50.60 -26.05 -9.34
CA PRO A 199 -49.24 -25.71 -8.96
C PRO A 199 -49.22 -24.46 -8.08
N LEU A 200 -48.51 -24.54 -6.95
CA LEU A 200 -48.40 -23.44 -6.00
C LEU A 200 -47.65 -22.27 -6.65
N ALA A 201 -48.24 -21.07 -6.65
CA ALA A 201 -47.52 -19.86 -7.02
C ALA A 201 -46.49 -19.52 -5.94
N ILE A 202 -45.21 -19.44 -6.31
CA ILE A 202 -44.15 -18.95 -5.42
C ILE A 202 -44.53 -17.52 -5.01
N PRO A 203 -44.56 -17.16 -3.71
CA PRO A 203 -44.97 -15.84 -3.24
C PRO A 203 -43.86 -14.80 -3.51
N GLN A 204 -43.64 -14.45 -4.78
CA GLN A 204 -42.55 -13.59 -5.24
C GLN A 204 -42.49 -12.27 -4.44
N ASP A 205 -43.63 -11.60 -4.24
CA ASP A 205 -43.70 -10.34 -3.48
C ASP A 205 -43.19 -10.45 -2.05
N LYS A 206 -43.50 -11.56 -1.35
CA LYS A 206 -43.04 -11.80 0.03
C LYS A 206 -41.55 -12.10 0.09
N ILE A 207 -41.03 -12.82 -0.91
CA ILE A 207 -39.59 -13.12 -1.03
C ILE A 207 -38.81 -11.82 -1.33
N ILE A 208 -39.29 -11.00 -2.25
CA ILE A 208 -38.68 -9.69 -2.57
C ILE A 208 -38.60 -8.83 -1.30
N LYS A 209 -39.70 -8.71 -0.56
CA LYS A 209 -39.73 -7.93 0.69
C LYS A 209 -38.75 -8.43 1.75
N TYR A 210 -38.61 -9.75 1.89
CA TYR A 210 -37.63 -10.34 2.81
C TYR A 210 -36.19 -10.01 2.40
N LEU A 211 -35.87 -10.12 1.11
CA LEU A 211 -34.55 -9.79 0.56
C LEU A 211 -34.24 -8.29 0.67
N GLU A 212 -35.22 -7.41 0.44
CA GLU A 212 -35.08 -5.97 0.64
C GLU A 212 -34.72 -5.63 2.09
N ASN A 213 -35.37 -6.27 3.07
CA ASN A 213 -35.05 -6.08 4.48
C ASN A 213 -33.60 -6.49 4.79
N ILE A 214 -33.15 -7.64 4.29
CA ILE A 214 -31.77 -8.09 4.49
C ILE A 214 -30.76 -7.14 3.83
N ILE A 215 -31.05 -6.63 2.63
CA ILE A 215 -30.19 -5.66 1.95
C ILE A 215 -30.12 -4.35 2.74
N GLN A 216 -31.22 -3.91 3.34
CA GLN A 216 -31.24 -2.75 4.22
C GLN A 216 -30.44 -2.99 5.51
N GLU A 217 -30.57 -4.15 6.13
CA GLU A 217 -29.77 -4.57 7.29
C GLU A 217 -28.27 -4.56 6.97
N TYR A 218 -27.90 -5.08 5.80
CA TYR A 218 -26.52 -5.10 5.31
C TYR A 218 -25.96 -3.70 5.04
N LYS A 219 -26.75 -2.80 4.44
CA LYS A 219 -26.31 -1.43 4.09
C LYS A 219 -26.30 -0.48 5.30
N ASN A 220 -27.24 -0.64 6.23
CA ASN A 220 -27.43 0.26 7.38
C ASN A 220 -26.96 -0.35 8.72
N TRP A 221 -26.04 -1.32 8.66
CA TRP A 221 -25.58 -2.10 9.81
C TRP A 221 -25.27 -1.26 11.05
N LYS A 222 -24.46 -0.20 10.92
CA LYS A 222 -24.02 0.66 12.04
C LYS A 222 -25.17 1.23 12.86
N ASN A 223 -26.26 1.62 12.21
CA ASN A 223 -27.42 2.23 12.88
C ASN A 223 -28.28 1.17 13.59
N LEU A 224 -28.43 0.00 13.00
CA LEU A 224 -29.23 -1.10 13.55
C LEU A 224 -28.54 -1.78 14.73
N HIS A 225 -27.22 -2.00 14.62
CA HIS A 225 -26.40 -2.55 15.68
C HIS A 225 -26.39 -1.63 16.92
N LYS A 226 -26.28 -0.30 16.75
CA LYS A 226 -26.35 0.67 17.86
C LYS A 226 -27.68 0.61 18.64
N ASN A 227 -28.75 0.15 18.00
CA ASN A 227 -30.10 0.07 18.59
C ASN A 227 -30.48 -1.34 19.06
N ASN A 228 -29.53 -2.30 19.11
CA ASN A 228 -29.76 -3.70 19.49
C ASN A 228 -30.91 -4.40 18.73
N GLN A 229 -31.10 -4.06 17.45
CA GLN A 229 -32.10 -4.75 16.64
C GLN A 229 -31.57 -6.10 16.15
N PRO A 230 -32.37 -7.18 16.23
CA PRO A 230 -31.98 -8.50 15.74
C PRO A 230 -31.89 -8.49 14.21
N PHE A 231 -30.87 -9.14 13.67
CA PHE A 231 -30.64 -9.27 12.23
C PHE A 231 -31.23 -10.58 11.71
N LEU A 232 -31.75 -10.58 10.49
CA LEU A 232 -32.31 -11.76 9.83
C LEU A 232 -31.24 -12.78 9.43
N ILE A 233 -30.02 -12.31 9.14
CA ILE A 233 -28.83 -13.15 9.01
C ILE A 233 -27.91 -12.84 10.19
N GLU A 234 -27.78 -13.79 11.11
CA GLU A 234 -27.04 -13.55 12.36
C GLU A 234 -25.56 -13.22 12.14
N ALA A 235 -24.93 -13.75 11.08
CA ALA A 235 -23.58 -13.36 10.69
C ALA A 235 -23.45 -11.85 10.44
N MET A 236 -24.51 -11.19 9.96
CA MET A 236 -24.57 -9.74 9.84
C MET A 236 -24.75 -9.08 11.21
N GLY A 237 -25.55 -9.62 12.14
CA GLY A 237 -25.72 -8.99 13.47
C GLY A 237 -24.46 -8.90 14.32
N ASN A 238 -23.47 -9.71 13.96
CA ASN A 238 -22.19 -9.81 14.62
C ASN A 238 -21.16 -8.76 14.11
N SER A 239 -21.15 -8.41 12.81
CA SER A 239 -20.11 -7.52 12.25
C SER A 239 -20.56 -6.76 10.99
N ASP A 240 -19.95 -5.59 10.71
CA ASP A 240 -20.22 -4.78 9.51
C ASP A 240 -19.62 -5.41 8.23
N LEU A 241 -20.20 -6.51 7.78
CA LEU A 241 -19.71 -7.27 6.63
C LEU A 241 -19.70 -6.48 5.30
N ASN A 242 -20.34 -5.31 5.25
CA ASN A 242 -20.34 -4.41 4.09
C ASN A 242 -19.04 -3.60 3.99
N ASN A 243 -18.57 -3.04 5.11
CA ASN A 243 -17.29 -2.30 5.14
C ASN A 243 -16.06 -3.21 5.19
N TYR A 244 -16.22 -4.49 5.58
CA TYR A 244 -15.13 -5.45 5.74
C TYR A 244 -15.03 -6.51 4.63
N TYR A 245 -15.91 -6.48 3.62
CA TYR A 245 -15.75 -7.37 2.47
C TYR A 245 -14.54 -6.96 1.63
N LEU A 246 -13.58 -7.87 1.49
CA LEU A 246 -12.37 -7.71 0.68
C LEU A 246 -12.44 -8.61 -0.56
N PRO A 247 -12.14 -8.10 -1.77
CA PRO A 247 -12.02 -8.91 -2.96
C PRO A 247 -10.98 -10.02 -2.74
N SER A 248 -11.47 -11.26 -2.67
CA SER A 248 -10.64 -12.44 -2.46
C SER A 248 -10.26 -13.09 -3.79
N SER A 249 -9.18 -13.85 -3.80
CA SER A 249 -8.71 -14.57 -4.99
C SER A 249 -8.51 -16.06 -4.71
N PHE A 250 -8.61 -16.86 -5.76
CA PHE A 250 -8.31 -18.29 -5.72
C PHE A 250 -7.44 -18.67 -6.91
N ALA A 251 -6.71 -19.78 -6.83
CA ALA A 251 -6.04 -20.32 -8.01
C ALA A 251 -6.78 -21.53 -8.57
N ASN A 252 -6.83 -21.62 -9.90
CA ASN A 252 -7.34 -22.79 -10.58
C ASN A 252 -6.34 -23.97 -10.51
N LYS A 253 -6.72 -25.14 -11.04
CA LYS A 253 -5.86 -26.34 -11.08
C LYS A 253 -4.53 -26.16 -11.85
N LYS A 254 -4.43 -25.12 -12.70
CA LYS A 254 -3.20 -24.75 -13.42
C LYS A 254 -2.37 -23.70 -12.68
N GLY A 255 -2.83 -23.26 -11.50
CA GLY A 255 -2.14 -22.30 -10.66
C GLY A 255 -2.32 -20.83 -11.06
N GLN A 256 -3.23 -20.51 -11.97
CA GLN A 256 -3.60 -19.14 -12.37
C GLN A 256 -4.59 -18.53 -11.37
N ILE A 257 -4.42 -17.26 -11.01
CA ILE A 257 -5.22 -16.56 -10.00
C ILE A 257 -6.44 -15.90 -10.64
N PHE A 258 -7.60 -16.07 -10.02
CA PHE A 258 -8.87 -15.44 -10.42
C PHE A 258 -9.53 -14.77 -9.23
N LEU A 259 -10.28 -13.69 -9.49
CA LEU A 259 -11.13 -13.07 -8.50
C LEU A 259 -12.31 -14.00 -8.16
N LEU A 260 -12.67 -14.04 -6.89
CA LEU A 260 -13.77 -14.88 -6.40
C LEU A 260 -15.13 -14.46 -6.98
N ASP A 261 -15.30 -13.16 -7.29
CA ASP A 261 -16.50 -12.62 -7.93
C ASP A 261 -16.75 -13.23 -9.33
N ASP A 262 -15.68 -13.51 -10.09
CA ASP A 262 -15.79 -14.10 -11.43
C ASP A 262 -16.13 -15.60 -11.36
N LEU A 263 -15.62 -16.30 -10.34
CA LEU A 263 -15.94 -17.71 -10.08
C LEU A 263 -17.43 -17.93 -9.89
N LEU A 264 -18.08 -17.10 -9.07
CA LEU A 264 -19.48 -17.32 -8.76
C LEU A 264 -20.42 -16.99 -9.92
N LYS A 265 -20.09 -15.99 -10.75
CA LYS A 265 -20.81 -15.76 -12.01
C LYS A 265 -20.79 -17.01 -12.90
N VAL A 266 -19.61 -17.60 -13.10
CA VAL A 266 -19.45 -18.84 -13.87
C VAL A 266 -20.16 -20.02 -13.19
N PHE A 267 -20.09 -20.13 -11.86
CA PHE A 267 -20.73 -21.21 -11.11
C PHE A 267 -22.25 -21.22 -11.25
N ILE A 268 -22.90 -20.06 -11.19
CA ILE A 268 -24.37 -19.95 -11.32
C ILE A 268 -24.83 -20.42 -12.71
N GLU A 269 -24.07 -20.12 -13.76
CA GLU A 269 -24.40 -20.48 -15.15
C GLU A 269 -24.00 -21.93 -15.51
N ASN A 270 -23.03 -22.53 -14.81
CA ASN A 270 -22.50 -23.85 -15.13
C ASN A 270 -23.53 -24.98 -14.94
N ARG A 271 -23.91 -25.72 -15.99
CA ARG A 271 -24.87 -26.82 -15.87
C ARG A 271 -24.32 -28.12 -15.27
N LYS A 272 -22.99 -28.28 -15.24
CA LYS A 272 -22.33 -29.51 -14.77
C LYS A 272 -22.05 -29.47 -13.27
N ILE A 273 -21.62 -28.32 -12.76
CA ILE A 273 -21.29 -28.10 -11.35
C ILE A 273 -22.49 -27.51 -10.63
N ASN A 274 -22.89 -28.11 -9.51
CA ASN A 274 -24.01 -27.62 -8.71
C ASN A 274 -23.72 -27.56 -7.20
N PHE A 275 -22.54 -28.00 -6.79
CA PHE A 275 -22.01 -27.81 -5.46
C PHE A 275 -20.63 -27.16 -5.55
N LEU A 276 -20.43 -26.03 -4.88
CA LEU A 276 -19.16 -25.31 -4.83
C LEU A 276 -18.73 -25.15 -3.36
N THR A 277 -17.59 -25.72 -3.01
CA THR A 277 -16.98 -25.56 -1.68
C THR A 277 -15.86 -24.53 -1.72
N LEU A 278 -15.93 -23.51 -0.86
CA LEU A 278 -14.87 -22.55 -0.61
C LEU A 278 -14.07 -22.92 0.64
N LEU A 279 -12.80 -23.28 0.44
CA LEU A 279 -11.85 -23.63 1.49
C LEU A 279 -10.96 -22.45 1.85
N GLY A 280 -10.68 -22.31 3.14
CA GLY A 280 -9.70 -21.34 3.66
C GLY A 280 -9.62 -21.41 5.18
N GLU A 281 -8.52 -20.94 5.77
CA GLU A 281 -8.33 -20.93 7.22
C GLU A 281 -9.36 -20.04 7.95
N PRO A 282 -9.60 -20.23 9.26
CA PRO A 282 -10.36 -19.27 10.06
C PRO A 282 -9.88 -17.83 9.81
N GLY A 283 -10.80 -16.88 9.71
CA GLY A 283 -10.46 -15.47 9.45
C GLY A 283 -10.17 -15.09 7.98
N THR A 284 -10.07 -16.04 7.04
CA THR A 284 -9.81 -15.75 5.61
C THR A 284 -10.94 -15.05 4.84
N GLY A 285 -12.01 -14.62 5.51
CA GLY A 285 -13.12 -13.87 4.89
C GLY A 285 -14.18 -14.72 4.18
N LYS A 286 -14.21 -16.05 4.39
CA LYS A 286 -15.20 -16.96 3.76
C LYS A 286 -16.65 -16.52 3.99
N THR A 287 -17.03 -16.29 5.25
CA THR A 287 -18.37 -15.81 5.65
C THR A 287 -18.69 -14.46 5.03
N SER A 288 -17.75 -13.50 5.10
CA SER A 288 -17.92 -12.17 4.50
C SER A 288 -18.19 -12.26 2.99
N PHE A 289 -17.47 -13.15 2.30
CA PHE A 289 -17.70 -13.40 0.87
C PHE A 289 -19.04 -14.08 0.60
N ALA A 290 -19.41 -15.11 1.36
CA ALA A 290 -20.68 -15.82 1.22
C ALA A 290 -21.86 -14.85 1.36
N VAL A 291 -21.81 -14.00 2.39
CA VAL A 291 -22.82 -12.97 2.65
C VAL A 291 -22.82 -11.89 1.57
N TYR A 292 -21.65 -11.35 1.18
CA TYR A 292 -21.55 -10.35 0.12
C TYR A 292 -22.18 -10.85 -1.19
N TYR A 293 -21.85 -12.08 -1.60
CA TYR A 293 -22.37 -12.62 -2.84
C TYR A 293 -23.85 -13.01 -2.73
N TYR A 294 -24.30 -13.48 -1.56
CA TYR A 294 -25.73 -13.63 -1.26
C TYR A 294 -26.49 -12.32 -1.48
N ILE A 295 -25.97 -11.20 -0.98
CA ILE A 295 -26.55 -9.86 -1.19
C ILE A 295 -26.59 -9.50 -2.68
N LYS A 296 -25.52 -9.79 -3.43
CA LYS A 296 -25.49 -9.55 -4.88
C LYS A 296 -26.55 -10.35 -5.64
N LEU A 297 -26.76 -11.62 -5.30
CA LEU A 297 -27.82 -12.43 -5.90
C LEU A 297 -29.21 -11.97 -5.46
N ALA A 298 -29.36 -11.49 -4.23
CA ALA A 298 -30.60 -10.91 -3.75
C ALA A 298 -30.97 -9.65 -4.55
N GLU A 299 -30.01 -8.74 -4.77
CA GLU A 299 -30.18 -7.57 -5.64
C GLU A 299 -30.57 -7.98 -7.07
N GLN A 300 -29.95 -9.04 -7.62
CA GLN A 300 -30.31 -9.56 -8.95
C GLN A 300 -31.72 -10.16 -9.00
N TYR A 301 -32.13 -10.88 -7.96
CA TYR A 301 -33.47 -11.48 -7.88
C TYR A 301 -34.57 -10.43 -7.79
N ILE A 302 -34.37 -9.38 -6.97
CA ILE A 302 -35.32 -8.26 -6.88
C ILE A 302 -35.51 -7.57 -8.23
N ASN A 303 -34.43 -7.41 -9.00
CA ASN A 303 -34.50 -6.78 -10.32
C ASN A 303 -35.11 -7.67 -11.41
N ASN A 304 -35.01 -9.00 -11.30
CA ASN A 304 -35.50 -9.95 -12.31
C ASN A 304 -35.88 -11.32 -11.71
N PRO A 305 -37.02 -11.43 -11.00
CA PRO A 305 -37.37 -12.61 -10.21
C PRO A 305 -37.73 -13.85 -11.05
N ASP A 306 -38.16 -13.68 -12.30
CA ASP A 306 -38.60 -14.81 -13.14
C ASP A 306 -37.45 -15.64 -13.71
N ASN A 307 -36.31 -14.98 -13.99
CA ASN A 307 -35.16 -15.58 -14.66
C ASN A 307 -33.96 -15.85 -13.74
N THR A 308 -34.06 -15.50 -12.47
CA THR A 308 -33.00 -15.71 -11.47
C THR A 308 -33.39 -16.81 -10.49
N ARG A 309 -32.39 -17.34 -9.78
CA ARG A 309 -32.62 -18.31 -8.71
C ARG A 309 -32.81 -17.57 -7.39
N ILE A 310 -33.65 -18.12 -6.52
CA ILE A 310 -33.94 -17.60 -5.18
C ILE A 310 -32.74 -17.90 -4.28
N PRO A 311 -32.04 -16.88 -3.74
CA PRO A 311 -30.94 -17.08 -2.81
C PRO A 311 -31.46 -17.38 -1.39
N ILE A 312 -30.91 -18.40 -0.75
CA ILE A 312 -31.26 -18.81 0.62
C ILE A 312 -29.98 -18.99 1.43
N PHE A 313 -29.92 -18.36 2.60
CA PHE A 313 -28.77 -18.45 3.51
C PHE A 313 -29.09 -19.38 4.67
N ILE A 314 -28.20 -20.33 4.98
CA ILE A 314 -28.35 -21.34 6.03
C ILE A 314 -27.08 -21.34 6.87
N SER A 315 -27.25 -21.10 8.17
CA SER A 315 -26.19 -21.21 9.18
C SER A 315 -26.25 -22.60 9.80
N LEU A 316 -25.17 -23.39 9.73
CA LEU A 316 -25.16 -24.75 10.27
C LEU A 316 -24.94 -24.82 11.78
N LYS A 317 -24.47 -23.74 12.42
CA LYS A 317 -24.14 -23.74 13.87
C LYS A 317 -25.32 -24.13 14.77
N ASP A 318 -26.55 -23.88 14.29
CA ASP A 318 -27.78 -24.09 15.04
C ASP A 318 -28.24 -25.56 14.99
N TYR A 319 -27.57 -26.39 14.17
CA TYR A 319 -27.91 -27.79 13.92
C TYR A 319 -26.84 -28.73 14.48
N LYS A 320 -26.77 -28.81 15.80
CA LYS A 320 -25.85 -29.71 16.54
C LYS A 320 -26.23 -31.19 16.44
N GLU A 321 -27.48 -31.47 16.10
CA GLU A 321 -28.02 -32.82 15.86
C GLU A 321 -28.34 -33.00 14.37
N LYS A 322 -29.29 -33.87 14.02
CA LYS A 322 -29.66 -34.16 12.63
C LYS A 322 -30.35 -32.97 11.94
N PHE A 323 -29.69 -32.36 10.97
CA PHE A 323 -30.23 -31.34 10.08
C PHE A 323 -31.23 -31.97 9.10
N ASP A 324 -32.49 -31.53 9.19
CA ASP A 324 -33.58 -31.90 8.28
C ASP A 324 -33.87 -30.72 7.32
N PRO A 325 -33.36 -30.75 6.07
CA PRO A 325 -33.54 -29.66 5.13
C PRO A 325 -35.02 -29.44 4.79
N GLU A 326 -35.80 -30.51 4.62
CA GLU A 326 -37.20 -30.43 4.24
C GLU A 326 -38.06 -29.77 5.34
N GLY A 327 -37.87 -30.18 6.59
CA GLY A 327 -38.47 -29.52 7.75
C GLY A 327 -38.08 -28.05 7.85
N PHE A 328 -36.80 -27.73 7.65
CA PHE A 328 -36.30 -26.34 7.63
C PHE A 328 -37.03 -25.49 6.59
N PHE A 329 -37.23 -25.98 5.36
CA PHE A 329 -37.94 -25.22 4.32
C PHE A 329 -39.40 -24.99 4.67
N ILE A 330 -40.10 -26.03 5.13
CA ILE A 330 -41.51 -25.91 5.50
C ILE A 330 -41.67 -24.87 6.62
N GLU A 331 -40.78 -24.91 7.61
CA GLU A 331 -40.78 -23.96 8.71
C GLU A 331 -40.40 -22.54 8.26
N MET A 332 -39.37 -22.40 7.42
CA MET A 332 -38.94 -21.13 6.85
C MET A 332 -40.04 -20.48 6.01
N PHE A 333 -40.69 -21.23 5.11
CA PHE A 333 -41.79 -20.70 4.30
C PHE A 333 -43.00 -20.31 5.15
N LYS A 334 -43.27 -21.05 6.22
CA LYS A 334 -44.33 -20.72 7.17
C LYS A 334 -43.99 -19.48 8.01
N LYS A 335 -42.79 -19.42 8.59
CA LYS A 335 -42.38 -18.34 9.50
C LYS A 335 -42.09 -17.03 8.78
N ILE A 336 -41.36 -17.10 7.67
CA ILE A 336 -40.86 -15.92 6.94
C ILE A 336 -41.89 -15.45 5.90
N PHE A 337 -42.49 -16.38 5.16
CA PHE A 337 -43.39 -16.06 4.05
C PHE A 337 -44.87 -16.29 4.37
N ASP A 338 -45.24 -16.80 5.54
CA ASP A 338 -46.62 -17.16 5.88
C ASP A 338 -47.28 -18.01 4.77
N VAL A 339 -46.53 -19.00 4.28
CA VAL A 339 -46.99 -19.97 3.28
C VAL A 339 -46.89 -21.38 3.86
N LYS A 340 -48.03 -22.07 3.96
CA LYS A 340 -48.06 -23.49 4.31
C LYS A 340 -47.67 -24.32 3.09
N LEU A 341 -46.44 -24.80 3.09
CA LEU A 341 -45.90 -25.66 2.04
C LEU A 341 -46.10 -27.13 2.40
N SER A 342 -46.65 -27.93 1.48
CA SER A 342 -46.65 -29.39 1.64
C SER A 342 -45.31 -29.97 1.18
N LEU A 343 -44.92 -31.13 1.74
CA LEU A 343 -43.67 -31.80 1.36
C LEU A 343 -43.59 -32.06 -0.16
N ILE A 344 -44.70 -32.43 -0.79
CA ILE A 344 -44.80 -32.67 -2.23
C ILE A 344 -44.50 -31.40 -3.04
N LYS A 345 -45.05 -30.26 -2.62
CA LYS A 345 -44.82 -28.96 -3.28
C LYS A 345 -43.38 -28.50 -3.09
N LEU A 346 -42.79 -28.74 -1.91
CA LEU A 346 -41.38 -28.48 -1.66
C LEU A 346 -40.48 -29.32 -2.58
N GLN A 347 -40.77 -30.62 -2.71
CA GLN A 347 -40.03 -31.51 -3.58
C GLN A 347 -40.13 -31.08 -5.05
N ASP A 348 -41.32 -30.73 -5.55
CA ASP A 348 -41.48 -30.16 -6.91
C ASP A 348 -40.66 -28.87 -7.11
N MET A 349 -40.64 -27.97 -6.11
CA MET A 349 -39.85 -26.74 -6.17
C MET A 349 -38.34 -27.00 -6.17
N LEU A 350 -37.84 -27.93 -5.36
CA LEU A 350 -36.44 -28.34 -5.34
C LEU A 350 -36.04 -29.04 -6.66
N LEU A 351 -36.95 -29.82 -7.27
CA LEU A 351 -36.73 -30.50 -8.55
C LEU A 351 -36.66 -29.54 -9.76
N ARG A 352 -37.17 -28.30 -9.63
CA ARG A 352 -37.10 -27.27 -10.69
C ARG A 352 -35.80 -26.47 -10.71
N GLY A 353 -34.90 -26.67 -9.73
CA GLY A 353 -33.59 -26.02 -9.70
C GLY A 353 -33.63 -24.51 -9.48
N LYS A 354 -34.67 -24.01 -8.80
CA LYS A 354 -34.96 -22.58 -8.62
C LYS A 354 -34.15 -21.93 -7.48
N PHE A 355 -33.34 -22.67 -6.72
CA PHE A 355 -32.65 -22.15 -5.54
C PHE A 355 -31.13 -22.08 -5.68
N VAL A 356 -30.53 -21.13 -4.96
CA VAL A 356 -29.10 -21.07 -4.64
C VAL A 356 -28.98 -21.03 -3.12
N PHE A 357 -28.34 -22.04 -2.53
CA PHE A 357 -28.13 -22.16 -1.09
C PHE A 357 -26.73 -21.69 -0.72
N PHE A 358 -26.62 -20.80 0.25
CA PHE A 358 -25.38 -20.41 0.90
C PHE A 358 -25.36 -21.07 2.27
N ILE A 359 -24.38 -21.92 2.50
CA ILE A 359 -24.28 -22.74 3.71
C ILE A 359 -22.95 -22.40 4.38
N ASP A 360 -23.04 -21.88 5.60
CA ASP A 360 -21.91 -21.39 6.39
C ASP A 360 -21.87 -22.00 7.80
N ASP A 361 -20.80 -21.73 8.55
CA ASP A 361 -20.60 -22.19 9.93
C ASP A 361 -20.49 -23.72 10.10
N PHE A 362 -19.95 -24.43 9.10
CA PHE A 362 -19.71 -25.87 9.19
C PHE A 362 -18.77 -26.25 10.33
N ASP A 363 -17.74 -25.46 10.57
CA ASP A 363 -16.76 -25.67 11.63
C ASP A 363 -17.39 -25.56 13.01
N LYS A 364 -18.25 -24.56 13.24
CA LYS A 364 -19.00 -24.42 14.50
C LYS A 364 -19.93 -25.61 14.75
N MET A 365 -20.58 -26.11 13.69
CA MET A 365 -21.42 -27.31 13.79
C MET A 365 -20.57 -28.55 14.10
N ALA A 366 -19.48 -28.78 13.37
CA ALA A 366 -18.60 -29.92 13.57
C ALA A 366 -17.91 -29.93 14.94
N LEU A 367 -17.59 -28.75 15.50
CA LEU A 367 -17.04 -28.61 16.86
C LEU A 367 -18.05 -28.91 17.97
N SER A 368 -19.35 -28.81 17.68
CA SER A 368 -20.42 -28.96 18.68
C SER A 368 -21.32 -30.18 18.46
N SER A 369 -20.97 -31.05 17.49
CA SER A 369 -21.72 -32.25 17.12
C SER A 369 -20.83 -33.50 17.19
N ASP A 370 -21.42 -34.69 17.32
CA ASP A 370 -20.67 -35.94 17.16
C ASP A 370 -20.41 -36.28 15.68
N LEU A 371 -19.53 -37.25 15.42
CA LEU A 371 -19.11 -37.66 14.07
C LEU A 371 -20.30 -38.18 13.23
N GLN A 372 -21.23 -38.94 13.81
CA GLN A 372 -22.38 -39.48 13.06
C GLN A 372 -23.35 -38.37 12.68
N SER A 373 -23.61 -37.43 13.59
CA SER A 373 -24.45 -36.25 13.32
C SER A 373 -23.80 -35.35 12.25
N THR A 374 -22.49 -35.13 12.31
CA THR A 374 -21.76 -34.35 11.30
C THR A 374 -21.82 -35.00 9.91
N ILE A 375 -21.63 -36.32 9.81
CA ILE A 375 -21.78 -37.08 8.56
C ILE A 375 -23.22 -36.94 8.03
N TYR A 376 -24.20 -37.10 8.91
CA TYR A 376 -25.61 -36.98 8.53
C TYR A 376 -25.91 -35.58 7.98
N ASN A 377 -25.44 -34.53 8.66
CA ASN A 377 -25.67 -33.14 8.27
C ASN A 377 -24.99 -32.80 6.94
N LEU A 378 -23.76 -33.25 6.72
CA LEU A 378 -23.08 -33.09 5.44
C LEU A 378 -23.83 -33.82 4.31
N LYS A 379 -24.30 -35.06 4.57
CA LYS A 379 -25.15 -35.78 3.63
C LYS A 379 -26.43 -35.01 3.33
N ALA A 380 -27.12 -34.50 4.34
CA ALA A 380 -28.36 -33.72 4.21
C ALA A 380 -28.15 -32.46 3.36
N VAL A 381 -27.07 -31.70 3.62
CA VAL A 381 -26.67 -30.54 2.82
C VAL A 381 -26.44 -30.92 1.35
N THR A 382 -25.77 -32.04 1.07
CA THR A 382 -25.51 -32.46 -0.32
C THR A 382 -26.80 -32.81 -1.09
N ARG A 383 -27.88 -33.22 -0.40
CA ARG A 383 -29.19 -33.51 -1.03
C ARG A 383 -29.80 -32.27 -1.69
N LEU A 384 -29.48 -31.07 -1.21
CA LEU A 384 -29.94 -29.82 -1.80
C LEU A 384 -29.39 -29.60 -3.22
N SER A 385 -28.27 -30.23 -3.58
CA SER A 385 -27.61 -30.12 -4.88
C SER A 385 -27.89 -31.27 -5.84
N VAL A 386 -28.98 -32.01 -5.68
CA VAL A 386 -29.28 -33.18 -6.51
C VAL A 386 -29.50 -32.78 -7.99
N LYS A 387 -28.98 -33.61 -8.92
CA LYS A 387 -29.30 -33.49 -10.36
C LYS A 387 -30.75 -33.90 -10.56
N ASN A 388 -31.54 -33.03 -11.17
CA ASN A 388 -32.97 -33.27 -11.37
C ASN A 388 -33.20 -33.87 -12.77
N ILE A 389 -33.98 -34.96 -12.86
CA ILE A 389 -34.35 -35.60 -14.13
C ILE A 389 -35.86 -35.73 -14.16
N ILE A 390 -36.49 -35.26 -15.24
CA ILE A 390 -37.92 -35.49 -15.49
C ILE A 390 -38.04 -36.49 -16.63
N LEU A 391 -38.89 -37.51 -16.47
CA LEU A 391 -39.23 -38.46 -17.52
C LEU A 391 -40.37 -37.90 -18.35
N GLU A 392 -40.07 -37.47 -19.58
CA GLU A 392 -41.07 -36.99 -20.53
C GLU A 392 -41.19 -38.00 -21.67
N LYS A 393 -42.33 -38.70 -21.76
CA LYS A 393 -42.57 -39.76 -22.76
C LYS A 393 -41.50 -40.87 -22.75
N GLY A 394 -41.03 -41.26 -21.56
CA GLY A 394 -40.02 -42.32 -21.38
C GLY A 394 -38.58 -41.91 -21.69
N ILE A 395 -38.31 -40.61 -21.94
CA ILE A 395 -36.96 -40.09 -22.16
C ILE A 395 -36.56 -39.24 -20.95
N GLU A 396 -35.39 -39.53 -20.38
CA GLU A 396 -34.78 -38.73 -19.31
C GLU A 396 -34.39 -37.34 -19.82
N LYS A 397 -35.09 -36.28 -19.37
CA LYS A 397 -34.69 -34.89 -19.61
C LYS A 397 -34.04 -34.29 -18.35
N PRO A 398 -32.75 -33.92 -18.40
CA PRO A 398 -32.10 -33.25 -17.28
C PRO A 398 -32.65 -31.84 -17.09
N GLN A 399 -33.04 -31.53 -15.86
CA GLN A 399 -33.49 -30.20 -15.43
C GLN A 399 -32.34 -29.40 -14.80
N PRO A 400 -32.47 -28.06 -14.71
CA PRO A 400 -31.58 -27.27 -13.87
C PRO A 400 -31.59 -27.82 -12.44
N SER A 401 -30.42 -27.98 -11.85
CA SER A 401 -30.27 -28.31 -10.43
C SER A 401 -30.19 -27.05 -9.59
N ASN A 402 -30.55 -27.15 -8.31
CA ASN A 402 -30.25 -26.09 -7.36
C ASN A 402 -28.74 -25.99 -7.19
N LYS A 403 -28.29 -24.81 -6.78
CA LYS A 403 -26.88 -24.52 -6.52
C LYS A 403 -26.63 -24.52 -5.02
N VAL A 404 -25.53 -25.10 -4.58
CA VAL A 404 -25.08 -25.03 -3.19
C VAL A 404 -23.69 -24.41 -3.16
N PHE A 405 -23.55 -23.33 -2.42
CA PHE A 405 -22.29 -22.70 -2.04
C PHE A 405 -22.02 -23.02 -0.58
N PHE A 406 -20.88 -23.62 -0.29
CA PHE A 406 -20.54 -24.14 1.03
C PHE A 406 -19.18 -23.63 1.47
N THR A 407 -19.08 -23.04 2.66
CA THR A 407 -17.80 -22.60 3.24
C THR A 407 -17.29 -23.63 4.25
N CYS A 408 -15.98 -23.89 4.23
CA CYS A 408 -15.38 -24.88 5.12
C CYS A 408 -13.90 -24.55 5.41
N PRO A 409 -13.37 -24.83 6.61
CA PRO A 409 -11.94 -24.75 6.84
C PRO A 409 -11.13 -25.76 6.02
N THR A 410 -9.91 -25.39 5.62
CA THR A 410 -9.09 -26.21 4.74
C THR A 410 -8.72 -27.57 5.34
N HIS A 411 -8.48 -27.64 6.66
CA HIS A 411 -8.02 -28.85 7.33
C HIS A 411 -9.05 -30.00 7.30
N TYR A 412 -10.34 -29.72 7.07
CA TYR A 412 -11.34 -30.77 6.86
C TYR A 412 -11.19 -31.47 5.50
N TYR A 413 -10.38 -30.93 4.57
CA TYR A 413 -10.14 -31.51 3.25
C TYR A 413 -8.68 -31.95 3.04
N LEU A 414 -7.72 -31.28 3.67
CA LEU A 414 -6.29 -31.44 3.41
C LEU A 414 -5.51 -31.93 4.61
N VAL A 415 -5.61 -33.22 4.95
CA VAL A 415 -4.56 -33.84 5.76
C VAL A 415 -4.31 -35.31 5.46
N ASP A 416 -3.08 -35.63 5.04
CA ASP A 416 -2.44 -36.94 5.31
C ASP A 416 -1.62 -36.76 6.58
N ILE A 417 -2.22 -36.96 7.75
CA ILE A 417 -1.49 -36.93 9.02
C ILE A 417 -0.85 -38.31 9.15
N LYS A 418 0.48 -38.36 9.04
CA LYS A 418 1.26 -39.31 9.83
C LYS A 418 1.35 -38.72 11.24
N GLY A 419 0.58 -39.25 12.20
CA GLY A 419 0.75 -38.95 13.63
C GLY A 419 -0.49 -38.46 14.41
N GLU A 420 -1.07 -39.36 15.21
CA GLU A 420 -1.58 -39.12 16.57
C GLU A 420 -2.85 -38.28 16.86
N ASN A 421 -3.67 -37.87 15.88
CA ASN A 421 -5.05 -37.42 16.18
C ASN A 421 -6.10 -38.20 15.38
N THR A 422 -6.66 -39.24 16.01
CA THR A 422 -7.65 -40.16 15.42
C THR A 422 -9.00 -39.51 15.07
N SER A 423 -9.36 -38.33 15.60
CA SER A 423 -10.65 -37.68 15.28
C SER A 423 -10.64 -36.89 13.96
N LEU A 424 -9.52 -36.24 13.61
CA LEU A 424 -9.42 -35.40 12.41
C LEU A 424 -9.29 -36.23 11.11
N SER A 425 -8.71 -37.43 11.20
CA SER A 425 -8.55 -38.35 10.06
C SER A 425 -9.89 -38.80 9.49
N ASP A 426 -10.90 -38.96 10.35
CA ASP A 426 -12.23 -39.44 9.96
C ASP A 426 -12.99 -38.36 9.19
N TYR A 427 -12.98 -37.10 9.67
CA TYR A 427 -13.61 -35.97 8.98
C TYR A 427 -12.98 -35.69 7.60
N THR A 428 -11.66 -35.84 7.49
CA THR A 428 -10.92 -35.66 6.22
C THR A 428 -11.34 -36.69 5.18
N SER A 429 -11.50 -37.95 5.60
CA SER A 429 -11.92 -39.05 4.73
C SER A 429 -13.33 -38.83 4.18
N ILE A 430 -14.24 -38.33 5.01
CA ILE A 430 -15.63 -38.00 4.63
C ILE A 430 -15.65 -36.89 3.57
N CYS A 431 -14.97 -35.78 3.81
CA CYS A 431 -14.98 -34.66 2.85
C CYS A 431 -14.33 -35.04 1.51
N ARG A 432 -13.31 -35.93 1.51
CA ARG A 432 -12.70 -36.48 0.29
C ARG A 432 -13.68 -37.35 -0.52
N GLU A 433 -14.52 -38.13 0.13
CA GLU A 433 -15.56 -38.93 -0.55
C GLU A 433 -16.52 -38.02 -1.34
N PHE A 434 -16.93 -36.91 -0.75
CA PHE A 434 -17.80 -35.93 -1.42
C PHE A 434 -17.06 -35.12 -2.49
N ALA A 435 -15.79 -34.80 -2.27
CA ALA A 435 -14.92 -34.11 -3.23
C ALA A 435 -14.74 -34.87 -4.56
N ALA A 436 -14.86 -36.20 -4.53
CA ALA A 436 -14.66 -37.05 -5.71
C ALA A 436 -15.83 -37.01 -6.71
N LYS A 437 -16.97 -36.40 -6.36
CA LYS A 437 -18.16 -36.34 -7.22
C LYS A 437 -17.96 -35.36 -8.38
N GLU A 438 -18.31 -35.76 -9.61
CA GLU A 438 -18.11 -34.95 -10.83
C GLU A 438 -18.85 -33.60 -10.85
N ASN A 439 -19.92 -33.47 -10.08
CA ASN A 439 -20.74 -32.25 -9.98
C ASN A 439 -20.30 -31.29 -8.85
N PHE A 440 -19.24 -31.64 -8.12
CA PHE A 440 -18.67 -30.86 -7.04
C PHE A 440 -17.43 -30.11 -7.54
N GLN A 441 -17.32 -28.84 -7.14
CA GLN A 441 -16.13 -28.03 -7.37
C GLN A 441 -15.60 -27.56 -6.03
N ILE A 442 -14.30 -27.72 -5.82
CA ILE A 442 -13.62 -27.24 -4.61
C ILE A 442 -12.66 -26.14 -5.02
N VAL A 443 -12.75 -25.03 -4.32
CA VAL A 443 -11.90 -23.87 -4.51
C VAL A 443 -11.22 -23.54 -3.20
N ARG A 444 -9.90 -23.46 -3.23
CA ARG A 444 -9.10 -23.01 -2.10
C ARG A 444 -8.77 -21.55 -2.28
N LEU A 445 -9.07 -20.74 -1.27
CA LEU A 445 -8.51 -19.40 -1.17
C LEU A 445 -6.98 -19.55 -1.12
N ASN A 446 -6.34 -19.10 -2.19
CA ASN A 446 -4.91 -19.27 -2.34
C ASN A 446 -4.21 -17.97 -1.95
N ASN A 447 -3.22 -18.10 -1.07
CA ASN A 447 -2.16 -17.11 -0.88
C ASN A 447 -1.10 -17.21 -2.02
N LYS A 448 -1.49 -17.58 -3.24
CA LYS A 448 -0.52 -17.73 -4.33
C LYS A 448 -0.18 -16.34 -4.89
N GLU A 449 1.10 -16.10 -5.11
CA GLU A 449 1.66 -14.82 -5.56
C GLU A 449 1.30 -14.56 -7.03
N PHE A 450 0.99 -13.30 -7.36
CA PHE A 450 0.82 -12.87 -8.75
C PHE A 450 2.17 -12.97 -9.49
N ASP A 451 2.16 -13.39 -10.76
CA ASP A 451 3.33 -13.19 -11.61
C ASP A 451 3.52 -11.67 -11.85
N GLU A 452 4.77 -11.21 -11.93
CA GLU A 452 5.13 -9.77 -11.98
C GLU A 452 4.35 -8.95 -13.04
N PRO A 453 4.12 -9.45 -14.27
CA PRO A 453 3.32 -8.72 -15.27
C PRO A 453 1.85 -8.60 -14.87
N GLU A 454 1.26 -9.67 -14.32
CA GLU A 454 -0.15 -9.69 -13.90
C GLU A 454 -0.37 -8.73 -12.71
N PHE A 455 0.59 -8.65 -11.79
CA PHE A 455 0.55 -7.73 -10.67
C PHE A 455 0.59 -6.27 -11.15
N LYS A 456 1.48 -5.96 -12.09
CA LYS A 456 1.60 -4.62 -12.67
C LYS A 456 0.31 -4.18 -13.35
N ASP A 457 -0.29 -5.05 -14.16
CA ASP A 457 -1.56 -4.78 -14.82
C ASP A 457 -2.69 -4.60 -13.80
N TYR A 458 -2.71 -5.39 -12.72
CA TYR A 458 -3.67 -5.22 -11.64
C TYR A 458 -3.55 -3.86 -10.96
N VAL A 459 -2.34 -3.43 -10.58
CA VAL A 459 -2.13 -2.12 -9.92
C VAL A 459 -2.58 -1.00 -10.84
N VAL A 460 -2.17 -1.01 -12.11
CA VAL A 460 -2.52 0.03 -13.09
C VAL A 460 -4.02 0.08 -13.35
N LYS A 461 -4.70 -1.07 -13.47
CA LYS A 461 -6.14 -1.13 -13.72
C LYS A 461 -6.98 -0.65 -12.53
N ASN A 462 -6.51 -0.88 -11.31
CA ASN A 462 -7.27 -0.62 -10.09
C ASN A 462 -6.87 0.68 -9.37
N THR A 463 -5.86 1.40 -9.86
CA THR A 463 -5.53 2.76 -9.38
C THR A 463 -5.97 3.82 -10.39
N LYS A 464 -6.80 4.76 -9.95
CA LYS A 464 -7.22 5.91 -10.77
C LYS A 464 -6.10 6.93 -11.00
N ASN A 465 -5.04 6.89 -10.18
CA ASN A 465 -3.95 7.85 -10.17
C ASN A 465 -2.63 7.19 -10.63
N SER A 466 -2.12 7.63 -11.79
CA SER A 466 -0.88 7.11 -12.39
C SER A 466 0.37 7.36 -11.54
N ILE A 467 0.37 8.38 -10.67
CA ILE A 467 1.47 8.66 -9.74
C ILE A 467 1.50 7.61 -8.64
N ILE A 468 0.33 7.27 -8.07
CA ILE A 468 0.21 6.24 -7.03
C ILE A 468 0.62 4.88 -7.59
N ALA A 469 0.16 4.54 -8.79
CA ALA A 469 0.58 3.34 -9.49
C ALA A 469 2.11 3.28 -9.64
N ARG A 470 2.73 4.40 -10.05
CA ARG A 470 4.19 4.48 -10.20
C ARG A 470 4.91 4.35 -8.84
N ASN A 471 4.42 4.96 -7.77
CA ASN A 471 5.02 4.86 -6.44
C ASN A 471 4.95 3.43 -5.89
N ILE A 472 3.80 2.77 -6.00
CA ILE A 472 3.60 1.39 -5.58
C ILE A 472 4.52 0.44 -6.36
N LEU A 473 4.59 0.61 -7.68
CA LEU A 473 5.52 -0.15 -8.51
C LEU A 473 6.97 0.19 -8.19
N GLY A 474 7.27 1.43 -7.77
CA GLY A 474 8.59 1.83 -7.28
C GLY A 474 9.00 1.06 -6.03
N ILE A 475 8.10 0.93 -5.05
CA ILE A 475 8.33 0.14 -3.84
C ILE A 475 8.65 -1.33 -4.18
N MET A 476 7.92 -1.91 -5.13
CA MET A 476 8.13 -3.28 -5.59
C MET A 476 9.43 -3.49 -6.39
N ASN A 477 10.01 -2.41 -6.93
CA ASN A 477 11.26 -2.47 -7.70
C ASN A 477 12.47 -2.00 -6.89
N ASP A 478 12.27 -1.50 -5.67
CA ASP A 478 13.36 -1.06 -4.80
C ASP A 478 14.12 -2.29 -4.28
N PRO A 479 15.39 -2.50 -4.67
CA PRO A 479 16.14 -3.69 -4.30
C PRO A 479 16.38 -3.79 -2.79
N TYR A 480 16.44 -2.66 -2.08
CA TYR A 480 16.60 -2.69 -0.64
C TYR A 480 15.29 -3.12 0.02
N ILE A 481 14.15 -2.54 -0.40
CA ILE A 481 12.86 -2.93 0.17
C ILE A 481 12.58 -4.42 -0.07
N VAL A 482 12.83 -4.92 -1.28
CA VAL A 482 12.51 -6.29 -1.70
C VAL A 482 13.48 -7.36 -1.19
N ASN A 483 14.74 -7.00 -0.88
CA ASN A 483 15.72 -7.98 -0.40
C ASN A 483 16.00 -7.88 1.10
N LYS A 484 15.83 -6.69 1.70
CA LYS A 484 16.16 -6.42 3.10
C LYS A 484 14.93 -6.20 3.99
N LEU A 485 13.92 -5.47 3.51
CA LEU A 485 12.78 -5.07 4.35
C LEU A 485 11.51 -5.91 4.18
N SER A 486 11.36 -6.69 3.12
CA SER A 486 10.20 -7.55 2.91
C SER A 486 10.50 -8.52 1.78
N ASN A 487 9.57 -9.43 1.48
CA ASN A 487 9.64 -10.24 0.26
C ASN A 487 8.53 -9.83 -0.73
N PRO A 488 8.66 -10.16 -2.02
CA PRO A 488 7.64 -9.85 -3.03
C PRO A 488 6.26 -10.40 -2.70
N SER A 489 6.16 -11.56 -2.03
CA SER A 489 4.89 -12.18 -1.61
C SER A 489 4.08 -11.26 -0.73
N ILE A 490 4.73 -10.77 0.34
CA ILE A 490 4.10 -10.02 1.41
C ILE A 490 3.75 -8.64 0.87
N LEU A 491 4.67 -7.98 0.16
CA LEU A 491 4.41 -6.69 -0.48
C LEU A 491 3.22 -6.77 -1.45
N SER A 492 3.20 -7.78 -2.33
CA SER A 492 2.09 -7.96 -3.27
C SER A 492 0.76 -8.12 -2.54
N ARG A 493 0.73 -8.97 -1.50
CA ARG A 493 -0.45 -9.19 -0.66
C ARG A 493 -0.91 -7.91 0.03
N MET A 494 0.00 -7.17 0.65
CA MET A 494 -0.28 -5.90 1.32
C MET A 494 -0.86 -4.90 0.34
N ILE A 495 -0.24 -4.73 -0.82
CA ILE A 495 -0.68 -3.79 -1.86
C ILE A 495 -2.08 -4.15 -2.34
N ILE A 496 -2.35 -5.41 -2.69
CA ILE A 496 -3.67 -5.86 -3.17
C ILE A 496 -4.77 -5.54 -2.15
N ARG A 497 -4.48 -5.75 -0.86
CA ARG A 497 -5.43 -5.53 0.23
C ARG A 497 -5.65 -4.06 0.56
N THR A 498 -4.62 -3.24 0.46
CA THR A 498 -4.64 -1.83 0.89
C THR A 498 -4.86 -0.84 -0.25
N LEU A 499 -4.80 -1.27 -1.52
CA LEU A 499 -4.97 -0.41 -2.69
C LEU A 499 -6.18 0.55 -2.62
N PRO A 500 -7.37 0.13 -2.14
CA PRO A 500 -8.52 1.03 -2.03
C PRO A 500 -8.33 2.18 -1.04
N VAL A 501 -7.50 1.98 0.00
CA VAL A 501 -7.25 2.98 1.07
C VAL A 501 -6.51 4.20 0.52
N TYR A 502 -5.78 4.03 -0.58
CA TYR A 502 -4.86 5.04 -1.07
C TYR A 502 -5.36 5.89 -2.22
N GLN A 503 -6.61 5.75 -2.67
CA GLN A 503 -7.08 6.45 -3.88
C GLN A 503 -6.87 7.97 -3.83
N ASP A 504 -6.87 8.56 -2.64
CA ASP A 504 -6.76 10.02 -2.43
C ASP A 504 -5.38 10.50 -1.93
N LYS A 505 -4.41 9.59 -1.71
CA LYS A 505 -3.06 9.99 -1.24
C LYS A 505 -2.21 10.57 -2.37
N LYS A 506 -1.41 11.60 -2.06
CA LYS A 506 -0.46 12.20 -3.01
C LYS A 506 0.82 11.38 -3.18
N GLU A 507 1.29 10.76 -2.09
CA GLU A 507 2.54 10.01 -2.03
C GLU A 507 2.38 8.84 -1.04
N ILE A 508 3.09 7.74 -1.30
CA ILE A 508 3.04 6.50 -0.52
C ILE A 508 4.45 5.91 -0.52
N ASN A 509 4.93 5.45 0.63
CA ASN A 509 6.15 4.68 0.77
C ASN A 509 5.87 3.31 1.43
N ALA A 510 6.89 2.50 1.69
CA ALA A 510 6.69 1.18 2.28
C ALA A 510 6.08 1.23 3.70
N ALA A 511 6.47 2.18 4.56
CA ALA A 511 5.88 2.30 5.90
C ALA A 511 4.38 2.59 5.85
N ASP A 512 3.91 3.35 4.85
CA ASP A 512 2.48 3.54 4.63
C ASP A 512 1.76 2.23 4.33
N LEU A 513 2.36 1.33 3.54
CA LEU A 513 1.82 -0.01 3.23
C LEU A 513 1.72 -0.86 4.49
N TYR A 514 2.78 -0.90 5.31
CA TYR A 514 2.77 -1.59 6.59
C TYR A 514 1.68 -1.05 7.50
N ARG A 515 1.61 0.28 7.66
CA ARG A 515 0.58 0.93 8.47
C ARG A 515 -0.82 0.57 8.03
N ALA A 516 -1.15 0.71 6.75
CA ALA A 516 -2.51 0.43 6.30
C ALA A 516 -2.86 -1.06 6.43
N PHE A 517 -1.91 -1.96 6.14
CA PHE A 517 -2.15 -3.40 6.24
C PHE A 517 -2.34 -3.84 7.70
N THR A 518 -1.54 -3.32 8.63
CA THR A 518 -1.68 -3.62 10.05
C THR A 518 -2.91 -2.95 10.66
N ASP A 519 -3.21 -1.72 10.25
CA ASP A 519 -4.42 -0.97 10.66
C ASP A 519 -5.71 -1.70 10.33
N MET A 520 -5.75 -2.50 9.26
CA MET A 520 -6.93 -3.31 8.93
C MET A 520 -7.32 -4.28 10.05
N TRP A 521 -6.34 -4.79 10.80
CA TRP A 521 -6.59 -5.62 11.98
C TRP A 521 -6.67 -4.77 13.26
N ILE A 522 -5.73 -3.84 13.46
CA ILE A 522 -5.67 -3.00 14.67
C ILE A 522 -6.95 -2.18 14.85
N LYS A 523 -7.47 -1.56 13.79
CA LYS A 523 -8.66 -0.70 13.85
C LYS A 523 -9.96 -1.47 13.62
N CYS A 524 -9.91 -2.79 13.42
CA CYS A 524 -11.10 -3.61 13.21
C CYS A 524 -11.97 -3.62 14.48
N ASP A 525 -13.20 -3.14 14.38
CA ASP A 525 -14.15 -3.14 15.49
C ASP A 525 -15.22 -4.21 15.28
N ASP A 526 -14.84 -5.45 15.65
CA ASP A 526 -15.66 -6.67 15.57
C ASP A 526 -15.96 -7.17 16.99
N TRP A 527 -17.10 -7.84 17.18
CA TRP A 527 -17.52 -8.44 18.45
C TRP A 527 -16.56 -9.53 18.95
N ARG A 528 -15.83 -10.20 18.04
CA ARG A 528 -14.82 -11.23 18.39
C ARG A 528 -13.60 -10.63 19.07
N PHE A 529 -13.38 -9.34 18.92
CA PHE A 529 -12.25 -8.65 19.48
C PHE A 529 -12.54 -8.11 20.86
N LYS A 530 -11.79 -8.61 21.84
CA LYS A 530 -11.88 -8.18 23.24
C LYS A 530 -11.03 -6.93 23.48
N MET A 531 -9.93 -6.80 22.76
CA MET A 531 -9.05 -5.64 22.85
C MET A 531 -9.62 -4.42 22.11
N THR A 532 -9.37 -3.23 22.66
CA THR A 532 -9.60 -1.96 21.96
C THR A 532 -8.53 -1.74 20.89
N PRO A 533 -8.77 -0.89 19.88
CA PRO A 533 -7.74 -0.56 18.88
C PRO A 533 -6.42 -0.06 19.48
N LEU A 534 -6.50 0.81 20.50
CA LEU A 534 -5.31 1.28 21.23
C LEU A 534 -4.62 0.13 21.99
N GLY A 535 -5.41 -0.75 22.62
CA GLY A 535 -4.90 -1.93 23.30
C GLY A 535 -4.12 -2.86 22.36
N ARG A 536 -4.66 -3.12 21.14
CA ARG A 536 -3.97 -3.94 20.13
C ARG A 536 -2.68 -3.31 19.65
N GLN A 537 -2.68 -2.00 19.42
CA GLN A 537 -1.47 -1.27 19.02
C GLN A 537 -0.38 -1.39 20.10
N GLU A 538 -0.75 -1.14 21.36
CA GLU A 538 0.18 -1.28 22.48
C GLU A 538 0.72 -2.71 22.64
N PHE A 539 -0.15 -3.71 22.48
CA PHE A 539 0.25 -5.12 22.51
C PHE A 539 1.26 -5.46 21.42
N LEU A 540 1.03 -5.04 20.18
CA LEU A 540 1.94 -5.31 19.06
C LEU A 540 3.30 -4.62 19.23
N HIS A 541 3.31 -3.37 19.70
CA HIS A 541 4.56 -2.66 20.01
C HIS A 541 5.35 -3.38 21.10
N ARG A 542 4.71 -3.78 22.19
CA ARG A 542 5.38 -4.49 23.30
C ARG A 542 5.83 -5.88 22.92
N LEU A 543 5.03 -6.60 22.12
CA LEU A 543 5.41 -7.90 21.58
C LEU A 543 6.68 -7.79 20.74
N ALA A 544 6.75 -6.81 19.83
CA ALA A 544 7.92 -6.58 19.00
C ALA A 544 9.16 -6.18 19.82
N LEU A 545 9.01 -5.32 20.84
CA LEU A 545 10.09 -4.92 21.74
C LEU A 545 10.63 -6.09 22.56
N ASN A 546 9.74 -6.91 23.13
CA ASN A 546 10.16 -8.08 23.91
C ASN A 546 10.91 -9.06 23.01
N MET A 547 10.44 -9.28 21.77
CA MET A 547 11.10 -10.17 20.80
C MET A 547 12.51 -9.66 20.47
N PHE A 548 12.65 -8.35 20.26
CA PHE A 548 13.94 -7.71 20.01
C PHE A 548 14.91 -7.87 21.18
N GLN A 549 14.45 -7.70 22.42
CA GLN A 549 15.30 -7.83 23.62
C GLN A 549 15.79 -9.26 23.87
N LYS A 550 15.06 -10.29 23.41
CA LYS A 550 15.39 -11.69 23.66
C LYS A 550 16.54 -12.23 22.81
N GLY A 551 16.89 -11.57 21.71
CA GLY A 551 18.08 -11.84 20.88
C GLY A 551 18.08 -13.13 20.05
N ASP A 552 17.56 -14.25 20.58
CA ASP A 552 17.82 -15.59 20.03
C ASP A 552 16.60 -16.34 19.47
N GLY A 553 15.40 -15.77 19.54
CA GLY A 553 14.21 -16.40 19.00
C GLY A 553 13.21 -15.35 18.56
N HIS A 554 12.89 -15.31 17.27
CA HIS A 554 11.82 -14.49 16.67
C HIS A 554 10.41 -14.86 17.18
N PHE A 555 10.33 -15.53 18.32
CA PHE A 555 9.11 -16.03 18.92
C PHE A 555 9.10 -15.76 20.43
N ILE A 556 7.91 -15.45 20.95
CA ILE A 556 7.68 -15.22 22.38
C ILE A 556 6.49 -16.05 22.84
N HIS A 557 6.68 -16.81 23.91
CA HIS A 557 5.59 -17.57 24.51
C HIS A 557 4.53 -16.62 25.09
N PHE A 558 3.25 -16.96 24.98
CA PHE A 558 2.17 -16.07 25.40
C PHE A 558 2.23 -15.61 26.86
N SER A 559 2.83 -16.42 27.75
CA SER A 559 3.01 -16.07 29.16
C SER A 559 4.10 -15.02 29.38
N GLU A 560 5.01 -14.85 28.43
CA GLU A 560 6.05 -13.83 28.41
C GLU A 560 5.64 -12.64 27.52
N ALA A 561 4.67 -12.85 26.62
CA ALA A 561 4.00 -11.78 25.92
C ALA A 561 3.23 -10.95 26.95
N TYR A 562 3.49 -9.65 26.94
CA TYR A 562 2.93 -8.67 27.86
C TYR A 562 1.42 -8.86 28.11
N GLU A 563 1.00 -8.93 29.38
CA GLU A 563 -0.42 -8.84 29.75
C GLU A 563 -0.91 -7.38 29.58
N PRO A 564 -1.85 -7.10 28.67
CA PRO A 564 -2.39 -5.74 28.51
C PRO A 564 -3.09 -5.26 29.78
N ASP A 565 -2.99 -3.95 30.08
CA ASP A 565 -3.76 -3.32 31.17
C ASP A 565 -5.27 -3.55 30.96
N GLN A 566 -6.08 -3.59 32.02
CA GLN A 566 -7.55 -3.72 31.92
C GLN A 566 -8.16 -2.68 30.98
N LYS A 567 -7.56 -1.48 30.91
CA LYS A 567 -7.98 -0.40 29.98
C LYS A 567 -7.80 -0.73 28.51
N ALA A 568 -6.99 -1.73 28.18
CA ALA A 568 -6.80 -2.21 26.81
C ALA A 568 -8.00 -3.04 26.31
N PHE A 569 -8.93 -3.44 27.19
CA PHE A 569 -10.07 -4.29 26.87
C PHE A 569 -11.41 -3.54 26.89
N LYS A 570 -12.41 -4.06 26.16
CA LYS A 570 -13.79 -3.53 26.16
C LYS A 570 -14.50 -3.85 27.50
N GLU A 571 -15.36 -2.94 27.98
CA GLU A 571 -15.98 -2.93 29.33
C GLU A 571 -16.74 -4.22 29.74
N ASN A 572 -17.15 -5.07 28.79
CA ASN A 572 -17.93 -6.30 29.04
C ASN A 572 -17.10 -7.60 29.02
N SER A 573 -15.78 -7.52 29.15
CA SER A 573 -14.90 -8.70 29.11
C SER A 573 -14.77 -9.31 30.52
N PRO A 574 -15.28 -10.52 30.80
CA PRO A 574 -15.23 -11.10 32.15
C PRO A 574 -13.79 -11.35 32.64
N ASP A 575 -13.54 -11.08 33.93
CA ASP A 575 -12.22 -11.06 34.59
C ASP A 575 -11.39 -12.37 34.50
N ASN A 576 -11.98 -13.49 34.06
CA ASN A 576 -11.33 -14.81 34.00
C ASN A 576 -10.70 -15.17 32.63
N ASP A 577 -10.73 -14.26 31.65
CA ASP A 577 -10.44 -14.57 30.24
C ASP A 577 -9.04 -14.14 29.74
N ARG A 578 -8.02 -14.04 30.61
CA ARG A 578 -6.64 -13.68 30.20
C ARG A 578 -6.00 -14.68 29.21
N ILE A 579 -6.60 -15.86 29.03
CA ILE A 579 -6.18 -16.91 28.10
C ILE A 579 -6.80 -16.74 26.69
N ILE A 580 -7.80 -15.86 26.51
CA ILE A 580 -8.65 -15.83 25.30
C ILE A 580 -8.19 -14.84 24.21
N CYS A 581 -7.06 -14.14 24.37
CA CYS A 581 -6.49 -13.39 23.25
C CYS A 581 -5.97 -14.28 22.11
N ARG A 582 -5.81 -15.60 22.33
CA ARG A 582 -5.36 -16.55 21.29
C ARG A 582 -6.29 -16.53 20.08
N ASP A 583 -7.61 -16.54 20.29
CA ASP A 583 -8.59 -16.55 19.19
C ASP A 583 -8.61 -15.23 18.41
N GLU A 584 -8.40 -14.09 19.11
CA GLU A 584 -8.24 -12.77 18.49
C GLU A 584 -6.94 -12.72 17.65
N ILE A 585 -5.83 -13.24 18.18
CA ILE A 585 -4.54 -13.28 17.49
C ILE A 585 -4.55 -14.22 16.28
N LEU A 586 -5.25 -15.35 16.33
CA LEU A 586 -5.39 -16.28 15.19
C LEU A 586 -6.07 -15.64 13.96
N THR A 587 -6.75 -14.50 14.12
CA THR A 587 -7.32 -13.74 13.00
C THR A 587 -6.34 -12.74 12.37
N CYS A 588 -5.17 -12.53 12.99
CA CYS A 588 -4.18 -11.57 12.55
C CYS A 588 -3.36 -12.13 11.37
N GLU A 589 -3.43 -11.51 10.19
CA GLU A 589 -2.76 -12.05 9.00
C GLU A 589 -1.22 -11.95 9.03
N PHE A 590 -0.65 -11.13 9.93
CA PHE A 590 0.79 -10.89 10.02
C PHE A 590 1.42 -11.46 11.30
N LEU A 591 0.65 -12.18 12.12
CA LEU A 591 1.11 -12.80 13.35
C LEU A 591 0.73 -14.29 13.35
N ASP A 592 1.69 -15.15 13.66
CA ASP A 592 1.56 -16.60 13.74
C ASP A 592 1.65 -17.04 15.21
N CYS A 593 0.96 -18.13 15.56
CA CYS A 593 0.96 -18.71 16.90
C CYS A 593 1.07 -20.23 16.78
N ASP A 594 2.18 -20.78 17.26
CA ASP A 594 2.38 -22.23 17.23
C ASP A 594 1.47 -22.97 18.26
N PRO A 595 1.34 -24.30 18.17
CA PRO A 595 0.55 -25.07 19.13
C PRO A 595 0.99 -24.86 20.57
N ASP A 596 2.30 -24.69 20.78
CA ASP A 596 2.97 -24.50 22.07
C ASP A 596 2.74 -23.09 22.65
N GLY A 597 2.07 -22.20 21.92
CA GLY A 597 1.69 -20.86 22.39
C GLY A 597 2.76 -19.79 22.18
N ASN A 598 3.73 -20.01 21.29
CA ASN A 598 4.69 -19.00 20.89
C ASN A 598 4.17 -18.15 19.72
N TYR A 599 4.12 -16.84 19.94
CA TYR A 599 3.81 -15.86 18.91
C TYR A 599 5.04 -15.55 18.07
N ARG A 600 4.88 -15.36 16.77
CA ARG A 600 5.93 -14.91 15.85
C ARG A 600 5.33 -14.09 14.71
N PHE A 601 5.96 -12.99 14.30
CA PHE A 601 5.56 -12.31 13.07
C PHE A 601 5.84 -13.17 11.84
N ILE A 602 4.91 -13.21 10.88
CA ILE A 602 5.08 -14.01 9.64
C ILE A 602 6.35 -13.66 8.86
N HIS A 603 6.85 -12.44 9.08
CA HIS A 603 8.11 -11.92 8.56
C HIS A 603 8.69 -10.90 9.54
N ARG A 604 10.01 -10.89 9.69
CA ARG A 604 10.73 -10.02 10.64
C ARG A 604 10.41 -8.54 10.48
N SER A 605 10.18 -8.10 9.24
CA SER A 605 9.88 -6.70 8.94
C SER A 605 8.67 -6.11 9.64
N PHE A 606 7.67 -6.91 10.03
CA PHE A 606 6.57 -6.42 10.86
C PHE A 606 7.06 -6.06 12.26
N MET A 607 7.96 -6.87 12.83
CA MET A 607 8.64 -6.57 14.09
C MET A 607 9.42 -5.25 13.97
N ASP A 608 10.24 -5.12 12.92
CA ASP A 608 11.07 -3.93 12.69
C ASP A 608 10.21 -2.67 12.50
N TYR A 609 9.10 -2.79 11.76
CA TYR A 609 8.11 -1.73 11.58
C TYR A 609 7.49 -1.30 12.92
N PHE A 610 7.05 -2.24 13.76
CA PHE A 610 6.44 -1.91 15.05
C PHE A 610 7.44 -1.32 16.05
N ILE A 611 8.70 -1.74 16.03
CA ILE A 611 9.76 -1.11 16.83
C ILE A 611 9.99 0.32 16.37
N ALA A 612 10.11 0.54 15.06
CA ALA A 612 10.27 1.88 14.49
C ALA A 612 9.06 2.78 14.80
N GLU A 613 7.84 2.28 14.63
CA GLU A 613 6.62 3.03 14.95
C GLU A 613 6.56 3.38 16.44
N PHE A 614 6.86 2.43 17.33
CA PHE A 614 6.94 2.70 18.76
C PHE A 614 7.99 3.78 19.09
N TYR A 615 9.18 3.70 18.48
CA TYR A 615 10.24 4.66 18.70
C TYR A 615 9.82 6.07 18.24
N PHE A 616 9.25 6.19 17.04
CA PHE A 616 8.73 7.45 16.52
C PHE A 616 7.60 8.02 17.38
N LEU A 617 6.67 7.19 17.86
CA LEU A 617 5.57 7.65 18.74
C LEU A 617 6.08 8.19 20.08
N ASN A 618 7.19 7.65 20.62
CA ASN A 618 7.80 8.23 21.82
C ASN A 618 8.44 9.60 21.55
N ILE A 619 9.05 9.79 20.37
CA ILE A 619 9.51 11.13 19.95
C ILE A 619 8.31 12.06 19.81
N LEU A 620 7.27 11.64 19.09
CA LEU A 620 6.09 12.46 18.80
C LEU A 620 5.34 12.90 20.07
N HIS A 621 5.16 12.02 21.03
CA HIS A 621 4.32 12.29 22.21
C HIS A 621 5.10 12.70 23.47
N LYS A 622 6.37 12.32 23.58
CA LYS A 622 7.18 12.59 24.79
C LYS A 622 8.45 13.37 24.50
N ASN A 623 8.85 13.54 23.24
CA ASN A 623 10.16 14.08 22.86
C ASN A 623 11.33 13.31 23.51
N GLU A 624 11.12 12.01 23.76
CA GLU A 624 12.08 11.12 24.40
C GLU A 624 12.44 9.95 23.49
N ARG A 625 13.66 9.43 23.67
CA ARG A 625 14.15 8.25 22.97
C ARG A 625 14.19 7.07 23.93
N PRO A 626 13.47 5.97 23.66
CA PRO A 626 13.50 4.79 24.52
C PRO A 626 14.91 4.20 24.69
N VAL A 627 15.69 4.20 23.61
CA VAL A 627 17.09 3.74 23.56
C VAL A 627 17.89 4.63 22.61
N ALA A 628 19.23 4.62 22.73
CA ALA A 628 20.08 5.35 21.80
C ALA A 628 19.87 4.86 20.36
N TYR A 629 19.74 5.78 19.39
CA TYR A 629 19.46 5.47 17.98
C TYR A 629 20.54 4.57 17.34
N SER A 630 21.78 4.67 17.83
CA SER A 630 22.90 3.81 17.42
C SER A 630 22.69 2.33 17.76
N HIS A 631 21.90 2.00 18.78
CA HIS A 631 21.60 0.63 19.17
C HIS A 631 20.48 -0.02 18.35
N LEU A 632 19.75 0.75 17.53
CA LEU A 632 18.74 0.19 16.64
C LEU A 632 19.43 -0.58 15.49
N GLU A 633 18.79 -1.63 15.01
CA GLU A 633 19.23 -2.33 13.80
C GLU A 633 18.98 -1.47 12.54
N GLU A 634 19.67 -1.80 11.46
CA GLU A 634 19.60 -1.04 10.21
C GLU A 634 18.17 -1.00 9.65
N GLU A 635 17.47 -2.13 9.64
CA GLU A 635 16.11 -2.27 9.13
C GLU A 635 15.11 -1.40 9.90
N VAL A 636 15.24 -1.34 11.24
CA VAL A 636 14.43 -0.46 12.11
C VAL A 636 14.69 1.01 11.77
N ARG A 637 15.95 1.40 11.56
CA ARG A 637 16.31 2.76 11.17
C ARG A 637 15.74 3.14 9.79
N VAL A 638 15.67 2.20 8.84
CA VAL A 638 15.04 2.48 7.55
C VAL A 638 13.53 2.66 7.70
N PHE A 639 12.85 1.84 8.49
CA PHE A 639 11.43 2.09 8.80
C PHE A 639 11.22 3.43 9.51
N MET A 640 12.12 3.84 10.42
CA MET A 640 12.09 5.17 11.04
C MET A 640 12.13 6.28 9.99
N LYS A 641 13.06 6.22 9.02
CA LYS A 641 13.15 7.19 7.91
C LYS A 641 11.84 7.26 7.12
N LEU A 642 11.27 6.11 6.79
CA LEU A 642 10.02 6.01 6.03
C LEU A 642 8.82 6.56 6.81
N ILE A 643 8.71 6.26 8.11
CA ILE A 643 7.66 6.77 8.99
C ILE A 643 7.74 8.29 9.12
N ILE A 644 8.95 8.83 9.34
CA ILE A 644 9.19 10.28 9.41
C ILE A 644 8.81 10.94 8.07
N SER A 645 9.17 10.33 6.94
CA SER A 645 8.78 10.80 5.61
C SER A 645 7.27 10.80 5.38
N SER A 646 6.51 9.89 6.02
CA SER A 646 5.04 9.88 5.97
C SER A 646 4.38 10.86 6.95
N ALA A 647 5.08 11.31 7.99
CA ALA A 647 4.56 12.17 9.07
C ALA A 647 4.89 13.66 8.91
N LYS A 648 5.00 14.15 7.66
CA LYS A 648 5.50 15.49 7.31
C LYS A 648 4.83 16.68 8.04
N THR A 649 3.58 16.52 8.48
CA THR A 649 2.81 17.55 9.20
C THR A 649 3.05 17.57 10.70
N ASP A 650 3.65 16.51 11.24
CA ASP A 650 3.69 16.26 12.69
C ASP A 650 5.13 16.39 13.24
N LEU A 651 6.07 16.91 12.44
CA LEU A 651 7.51 16.98 12.80
C LEU A 651 7.91 18.28 13.53
N LYS A 652 6.96 19.20 13.69
CA LYS A 652 7.18 20.50 14.31
C LYS A 652 7.62 20.35 15.76
N GLY A 653 8.74 20.98 16.13
CA GLY A 653 9.24 21.00 17.50
C GLY A 653 9.73 19.65 18.04
N LEU A 654 9.91 18.64 17.19
CA LEU A 654 10.34 17.31 17.60
C LEU A 654 11.85 17.23 17.80
N ASN A 655 12.28 16.37 18.72
CA ASN A 655 13.68 16.02 18.90
C ASN A 655 14.13 14.89 17.95
N LEU A 656 14.64 15.30 16.79
CA LEU A 656 15.18 14.47 15.70
C LEU A 656 16.72 14.50 15.60
N SER A 657 17.42 15.01 16.62
CA SER A 657 18.89 15.07 16.70
C SER A 657 19.56 13.71 16.52
N ASP A 658 20.81 13.61 16.08
CA ASP A 658 21.55 12.34 15.98
C ASP A 658 20.90 11.24 15.11
N LEU A 659 19.75 11.49 14.46
CA LEU A 659 19.08 10.52 13.61
C LEU A 659 19.82 10.43 12.28
N ASP A 660 19.89 9.22 11.74
CA ASP A 660 20.23 9.04 10.34
C ASP A 660 18.95 9.16 9.51
N LEU A 661 18.87 10.25 8.75
CA LEU A 661 17.79 10.61 7.83
C LEU A 661 18.34 10.78 6.40
N GLU A 662 19.43 10.09 6.05
CA GLU A 662 19.99 10.14 4.71
C GLU A 662 18.94 9.73 3.66
N ASN A 663 18.89 10.44 2.53
CA ASN A 663 17.98 10.22 1.41
C ASN A 663 16.47 10.37 1.75
N VAL A 664 16.11 10.89 2.94
CA VAL A 664 14.71 11.04 3.33
C VAL A 664 13.97 12.05 2.44
N ASN A 665 12.71 11.78 2.13
CA ASN A 665 11.84 12.76 1.47
C ASN A 665 11.01 13.55 2.50
N LEU A 666 11.40 14.80 2.72
CA LEU A 666 10.76 15.78 3.58
C LEU A 666 10.24 16.99 2.77
N TYR A 667 9.89 16.78 1.50
CA TYR A 667 9.29 17.79 0.64
C TYR A 667 8.06 18.41 1.32
N GLN A 668 8.07 19.73 1.50
CA GLN A 668 7.02 20.51 2.17
C GLN A 668 6.73 20.11 3.64
N ALA A 669 7.67 19.46 4.34
CA ALA A 669 7.50 19.14 5.75
C ALA A 669 7.56 20.40 6.64
N ASP A 670 6.79 20.40 7.74
CA ASP A 670 6.91 21.40 8.79
C ASP A 670 7.81 20.88 9.91
N LEU A 671 9.05 21.36 9.92
CA LEU A 671 10.11 21.07 10.88
C LEU A 671 10.43 22.31 11.72
N SER A 672 9.52 23.28 11.80
CA SER A 672 9.77 24.51 12.55
C SER A 672 10.03 24.21 14.03
N GLY A 673 11.10 24.78 14.57
CA GLY A 673 11.56 24.55 15.94
C GLY A 673 12.02 23.13 16.26
N ALA A 674 12.15 22.24 15.28
CA ALA A 674 12.66 20.89 15.51
C ALA A 674 14.16 20.93 15.88
N ASP A 675 14.58 20.01 16.74
CA ASP A 675 16.00 19.75 17.01
C ASP A 675 16.47 18.65 16.05
N LEU A 676 17.33 19.03 15.11
CA LEU A 676 17.99 18.23 14.09
C LEU A 676 19.52 18.31 14.27
N SER A 677 19.99 18.65 15.47
CA SER A 677 21.42 18.73 15.78
C SER A 677 22.10 17.38 15.55
N ARG A 678 23.26 17.37 14.89
CA ARG A 678 24.01 16.14 14.52
C ARG A 678 23.25 15.13 13.64
N THR A 679 22.09 15.50 13.10
CA THR A 679 21.31 14.61 12.22
C THR A 679 22.00 14.46 10.87
N ASN A 680 22.02 13.24 10.32
CA ASN A 680 22.45 13.01 8.94
C ASN A 680 21.28 13.20 7.98
N LEU A 681 21.26 14.31 7.26
CA LEU A 681 20.30 14.67 6.21
C LEU A 681 20.98 14.67 4.81
N ALA A 682 22.10 13.97 4.64
CA ALA A 682 22.76 13.91 3.36
C ALA A 682 21.80 13.38 2.28
N ASN A 683 21.83 14.01 1.10
CA ASN A 683 20.94 13.75 -0.04
C ASN A 683 19.42 13.91 0.25
N ALA A 684 19.01 14.40 1.42
CA ALA A 684 17.59 14.56 1.77
C ALA A 684 16.88 15.56 0.84
N VAL A 685 15.58 15.35 0.63
CA VAL A 685 14.72 16.26 -0.13
C VAL A 685 13.94 17.14 0.84
N LEU A 686 14.36 18.38 1.00
CA LEU A 686 13.77 19.38 1.90
C LEU A 686 13.19 20.58 1.12
N MET A 687 12.91 20.41 -0.17
CA MET A 687 12.40 21.50 -1.01
C MET A 687 11.07 22.01 -0.46
N ASN A 688 10.95 23.34 -0.34
CA ASN A 688 9.80 24.02 0.28
C ASN A 688 9.49 23.58 1.73
N ALA A 689 10.40 22.93 2.45
CA ALA A 689 10.21 22.61 3.86
C ALA A 689 10.31 23.87 4.73
N ASN A 690 9.66 23.84 5.90
CA ASN A 690 9.73 24.89 6.90
C ASN A 690 10.66 24.45 8.04
N LEU A 691 11.83 25.06 8.14
CA LEU A 691 12.85 24.85 9.18
C LEU A 691 13.03 26.11 10.05
N GLN A 692 12.00 26.95 10.15
CA GLN A 692 12.08 28.18 10.96
C GLN A 692 12.45 27.85 12.40
N ASN A 693 13.46 28.55 12.93
CA ASN A 693 13.99 28.37 14.29
C ASN A 693 14.40 26.92 14.64
N ALA A 694 14.61 26.04 13.66
CA ALA A 694 15.11 24.69 13.90
C ALA A 694 16.60 24.74 14.30
N ASP A 695 17.02 23.77 15.10
CA ASP A 695 18.43 23.55 15.42
C ASP A 695 18.99 22.48 14.48
N LEU A 696 19.92 22.84 13.60
CA LEU A 696 20.66 21.94 12.73
C LEU A 696 22.17 22.00 13.04
N THR A 697 22.53 22.36 14.28
CA THR A 697 23.94 22.48 14.66
C THR A 697 24.67 21.17 14.37
N THR A 698 25.78 21.25 13.65
CA THR A 698 26.61 20.10 13.24
C THR A 698 25.88 19.00 12.45
N ALA A 699 24.71 19.29 11.88
CA ALA A 699 24.00 18.36 11.00
C ALA A 699 24.74 18.20 9.65
N SER A 700 24.61 17.02 9.03
CA SER A 700 25.11 16.80 7.67
C SER A 700 23.98 17.00 6.67
N LEU A 701 24.08 18.02 5.81
CA LEU A 701 23.19 18.31 4.68
C LEU A 701 23.94 18.17 3.34
N LEU A 702 25.00 17.36 3.30
CA LEU A 702 25.78 17.06 2.10
C LEU A 702 24.84 16.72 0.94
N LYS A 703 24.90 17.49 -0.15
CA LYS A 703 24.09 17.29 -1.37
C LYS A 703 22.56 17.35 -1.16
N ALA A 704 22.09 17.84 -0.02
CA ALA A 704 20.67 17.96 0.26
C ALA A 704 19.98 18.94 -0.71
N LYS A 705 18.72 18.67 -1.04
CA LYS A 705 17.90 19.49 -1.93
C LYS A 705 17.02 20.42 -1.09
N LEU A 706 17.43 21.67 -0.95
CA LEU A 706 16.89 22.69 -0.05
C LEU A 706 16.26 23.87 -0.82
N THR A 707 15.92 23.69 -2.09
CA THR A 707 15.36 24.77 -2.91
C THR A 707 14.10 25.35 -2.26
N ARG A 708 14.07 26.68 -2.08
CA ARG A 708 12.98 27.43 -1.41
C ARG A 708 12.66 26.96 0.01
N VAL A 709 13.63 26.36 0.70
CA VAL A 709 13.49 26.04 2.12
C VAL A 709 13.41 27.33 2.95
N ASN A 710 12.69 27.30 4.06
CA ASN A 710 12.62 28.42 4.99
C ASN A 710 13.36 28.09 6.28
N CYS A 711 14.58 28.57 6.45
CA CYS A 711 15.38 28.42 7.66
C CYS A 711 15.52 29.76 8.41
N THR A 712 14.49 30.62 8.37
CA THR A 712 14.52 31.90 9.10
C THR A 712 14.79 31.65 10.58
N GLY A 713 15.85 32.27 11.12
CA GLY A 713 16.27 32.13 12.52
C GLY A 713 16.81 30.76 12.94
N ALA A 714 17.02 29.82 12.00
CA ALA A 714 17.57 28.50 12.31
C ALA A 714 19.03 28.59 12.78
N ASP A 715 19.43 27.66 13.66
CA ASP A 715 20.83 27.49 14.03
C ASP A 715 21.47 26.40 13.17
N LEU A 716 22.36 26.79 12.27
CA LEU A 716 23.02 25.96 11.28
C LEU A 716 24.54 25.91 11.55
N SER A 717 24.95 26.27 12.77
CA SER A 717 26.37 26.42 13.13
C SER A 717 27.10 25.08 13.02
N GLY A 718 28.24 25.08 12.33
CA GLY A 718 29.05 23.87 12.08
C GLY A 718 28.40 22.80 11.20
N ALA A 719 27.24 23.06 10.59
CA ALA A 719 26.58 22.10 9.70
C ALA A 719 27.31 21.99 8.35
N ASP A 720 27.21 20.83 7.71
CA ASP A 720 27.82 20.55 6.41
C ASP A 720 26.78 20.64 5.28
N PHE A 721 26.82 21.72 4.52
CA PHE A 721 26.03 21.97 3.31
C PHE A 721 26.85 21.78 2.02
N SER A 722 27.96 21.05 2.06
CA SER A 722 28.78 20.82 0.88
C SER A 722 27.93 20.31 -0.30
N GLU A 723 28.06 20.94 -1.46
CA GLU A 723 27.32 20.64 -2.68
C GLU A 723 25.77 20.66 -2.54
N ALA A 724 25.23 21.27 -1.47
CA ALA A 724 23.79 21.37 -1.24
C ALA A 724 23.12 22.38 -2.18
N ARG A 725 21.84 22.20 -2.46
CA ARG A 725 21.06 23.05 -3.37
C ARG A 725 20.07 23.93 -2.60
N LEU A 726 20.49 25.13 -2.22
CA LEU A 726 19.73 26.11 -1.46
C LEU A 726 19.05 27.20 -2.31
N ARG A 727 19.02 27.10 -3.64
CA ARG A 727 18.42 28.12 -4.52
C ARG A 727 17.09 28.69 -4.00
N ASP A 728 16.98 30.02 -3.97
CA ASP A 728 15.84 30.79 -3.46
C ASP A 728 15.46 30.50 -1.99
N ALA A 729 16.37 29.96 -1.17
CA ALA A 729 16.10 29.70 0.25
C ALA A 729 15.95 30.99 1.06
N ILE A 730 15.10 30.93 2.09
CA ILE A 730 14.86 32.02 3.02
C ILE A 730 15.69 31.75 4.28
N LEU A 731 16.77 32.51 4.45
CA LEU A 731 17.81 32.32 5.47
C LEU A 731 17.99 33.57 6.37
N HIS A 732 16.96 34.42 6.46
CA HIS A 732 17.00 35.63 7.29
C HIS A 732 17.37 35.29 8.74
N ASN A 733 18.33 36.02 9.31
CA ASN A 733 18.81 35.82 10.69
C ASN A 733 19.32 34.39 11.02
N ALA A 734 19.59 33.54 10.03
CA ALA A 734 20.13 32.21 10.26
C ALA A 734 21.58 32.28 10.74
N ARG A 735 22.00 31.29 11.55
CA ARG A 735 23.38 31.20 12.07
C ARG A 735 24.13 30.10 11.35
N PHE A 736 25.20 30.44 10.66
CA PHE A 736 26.10 29.55 9.92
C PHE A 736 27.52 29.59 10.47
N ASN A 737 27.72 29.98 11.72
CA ASN A 737 29.06 30.12 12.30
C ASN A 737 29.85 28.80 12.14
N GLY A 738 30.98 28.85 11.43
CA GLY A 738 31.81 27.67 11.15
C GLY A 738 31.16 26.59 10.27
N ALA A 739 30.05 26.88 9.57
CA ALA A 739 29.41 25.93 8.67
C ALA A 739 30.23 25.72 7.39
N ASN A 740 30.13 24.53 6.80
CA ASN A 740 30.75 24.22 5.52
C ASN A 740 29.70 24.33 4.39
N LEU A 741 29.86 25.30 3.49
CA LEU A 741 29.01 25.56 2.33
C LEU A 741 29.80 25.37 1.02
N HIS A 742 30.87 24.58 1.05
CA HIS A 742 31.73 24.32 -0.09
C HIS A 742 30.92 23.89 -1.32
N SER A 743 31.08 24.61 -2.44
CA SER A 743 30.38 24.33 -3.71
C SER A 743 28.83 24.30 -3.60
N ALA A 744 28.24 24.94 -2.59
CA ALA A 744 26.78 25.01 -2.45
C ALA A 744 26.15 25.94 -3.50
N ASP A 745 24.98 25.57 -4.02
CA ASP A 745 24.16 26.41 -4.91
C ASP A 745 23.19 27.25 -4.08
N MET A 746 23.55 28.51 -3.85
CA MET A 746 22.84 29.48 -3.01
C MET A 746 22.26 30.66 -3.82
N ARG A 747 22.02 30.46 -5.12
CA ARG A 747 21.52 31.50 -6.02
C ARG A 747 20.20 32.08 -5.54
N GLY A 748 20.09 33.41 -5.51
CA GLY A 748 18.86 34.11 -5.11
C GLY A 748 18.46 33.95 -3.64
N CYS A 749 19.31 33.36 -2.79
CA CYS A 749 19.04 33.19 -1.37
C CYS A 749 18.82 34.53 -0.65
N LYS A 750 17.99 34.50 0.41
CA LYS A 750 17.74 35.65 1.29
C LYS A 750 18.45 35.47 2.61
N LEU A 751 19.65 36.02 2.73
CA LEU A 751 20.60 35.92 3.84
C LEU A 751 20.66 37.20 4.70
N CYS A 752 19.65 38.07 4.66
CA CYS A 752 19.73 39.33 5.39
C CYS A 752 19.94 39.08 6.90
N ASN A 753 20.91 39.79 7.49
CA ASN A 753 21.36 39.64 8.87
C ASN A 753 21.81 38.21 9.28
N ALA A 754 22.13 37.34 8.31
CA ALA A 754 22.67 36.02 8.61
C ALA A 754 24.09 36.12 9.21
N ARG A 755 24.47 35.14 10.04
CA ARG A 755 25.78 35.09 10.69
C ARG A 755 26.63 33.96 10.10
N LEU A 756 27.55 34.29 9.20
CA LEU A 756 28.41 33.36 8.47
C LEU A 756 29.89 33.42 8.90
N ALA A 757 30.19 34.04 10.06
CA ALA A 757 31.57 34.17 10.51
C ALA A 757 32.27 32.79 10.60
N TRP A 758 33.49 32.72 10.09
CA TRP A 758 34.31 31.50 9.98
C TRP A 758 33.74 30.37 9.10
N ALA A 759 32.68 30.63 8.33
CA ALA A 759 32.14 29.64 7.40
C ALA A 759 33.06 29.44 6.17
N ASP A 760 33.01 28.24 5.60
CA ASP A 760 33.65 27.92 4.32
C ASP A 760 32.61 28.07 3.20
N LEU A 761 32.71 29.11 2.37
CA LEU A 761 31.88 29.33 1.19
C LEU A 761 32.68 29.13 -0.11
N THR A 762 33.78 28.40 -0.04
CA THR A 762 34.65 28.22 -1.20
C THR A 762 33.89 27.58 -2.37
N LYS A 763 34.01 28.20 -3.55
CA LYS A 763 33.30 27.79 -4.78
C LYS A 763 31.76 27.79 -4.72
N ALA A 764 31.15 28.36 -3.67
CA ALA A 764 29.70 28.49 -3.59
C ALA A 764 29.17 29.48 -4.64
N ASP A 765 27.94 29.27 -5.10
CA ASP A 765 27.25 30.19 -6.01
C ASP A 765 26.18 31.00 -5.26
N LEU A 766 26.51 32.24 -4.94
CA LEU A 766 25.66 33.24 -4.28
C LEU A 766 25.19 34.32 -5.26
N SER A 767 25.19 34.05 -6.58
CA SER A 767 24.72 35.04 -7.55
C SER A 767 23.27 35.46 -7.27
N GLU A 768 23.01 36.76 -7.36
CA GLU A 768 21.73 37.40 -7.05
C GLU A 768 21.22 37.20 -5.60
N ALA A 769 22.07 36.71 -4.68
CA ALA A 769 21.71 36.56 -3.27
C ALA A 769 21.65 37.92 -2.55
N ASP A 770 20.83 38.00 -1.51
CA ASP A 770 20.68 39.17 -0.65
C ASP A 770 21.32 38.88 0.71
N LEU A 771 22.52 39.41 0.92
CA LEU A 771 23.33 39.35 2.14
C LEU A 771 23.30 40.68 2.92
N THR A 772 22.26 41.50 2.78
CA THR A 772 22.18 42.81 3.46
C THR A 772 22.36 42.64 4.97
N GLY A 773 23.33 43.35 5.56
CA GLY A 773 23.65 43.29 7.00
C GLY A 773 24.23 41.94 7.48
N ALA A 774 24.61 41.03 6.58
CA ALA A 774 25.17 39.75 6.96
C ALA A 774 26.57 39.91 7.59
N ASN A 775 26.89 39.06 8.56
CA ASN A 775 28.23 38.96 9.13
C ASN A 775 29.00 37.83 8.42
N LEU A 776 30.03 38.19 7.67
CA LEU A 776 30.95 37.33 6.92
C LEU A 776 32.41 37.51 7.43
N THR A 777 32.60 37.85 8.70
CA THR A 777 33.94 38.06 9.27
C THR A 777 34.74 36.76 9.26
N ASP A 778 35.99 36.83 8.80
CA ASP A 778 36.90 35.68 8.69
C ASP A 778 36.31 34.49 7.89
N THR A 779 35.36 34.75 6.98
CA THR A 779 34.78 33.74 6.09
C THR A 779 35.71 33.47 4.90
N ASP A 780 35.83 32.19 4.49
CA ASP A 780 36.53 31.85 3.25
C ASP A 780 35.56 31.92 2.06
N LEU A 781 35.77 32.92 1.20
CA LEU A 781 35.00 33.20 -0.01
C LEU A 781 35.83 32.92 -1.27
N THR A 782 36.87 32.08 -1.19
CA THR A 782 37.73 31.76 -2.34
C THR A 782 36.91 31.13 -3.47
N ASP A 783 37.09 31.61 -4.70
CA ASP A 783 36.36 31.17 -5.90
C ASP A 783 34.81 31.30 -5.79
N VAL A 784 34.28 32.09 -4.85
CA VAL A 784 32.82 32.27 -4.72
C VAL A 784 32.25 33.06 -5.90
N ASN A 785 31.03 32.73 -6.34
CA ASN A 785 30.29 33.57 -7.28
C ASN A 785 29.29 34.48 -6.55
N LEU A 786 29.52 35.79 -6.58
CA LEU A 786 28.66 36.84 -6.02
C LEU A 786 28.15 37.79 -7.13
N ASP A 787 28.06 37.35 -8.40
CA ASP A 787 27.53 38.18 -9.50
C ASP A 787 26.17 38.77 -9.11
N LYS A 788 26.08 40.11 -9.12
CA LYS A 788 24.89 40.90 -8.73
C LYS A 788 24.32 40.60 -7.33
N ALA A 789 25.12 40.04 -6.43
CA ALA A 789 24.72 39.88 -5.04
C ALA A 789 24.60 41.25 -4.34
N ILE A 790 23.71 41.34 -3.36
CA ILE A 790 23.50 42.52 -2.53
C ILE A 790 24.18 42.26 -1.18
N LEU A 791 25.23 42.99 -0.86
CA LEU A 791 26.01 42.92 0.39
C LEU A 791 26.00 44.27 1.14
N CYS A 792 24.94 45.06 0.96
CA CYS A 792 24.81 46.35 1.62
C CYS A 792 24.91 46.18 3.15
N GLU A 793 25.69 47.03 3.82
CA GLU A 793 25.90 46.98 5.28
C GLU A 793 26.50 45.67 5.83
N ALA A 794 26.98 44.76 4.97
CA ALA A 794 27.58 43.51 5.41
C ALA A 794 28.96 43.73 6.06
N ASP A 795 29.36 42.85 6.98
CA ASP A 795 30.68 42.85 7.59
C ASP A 795 31.54 41.72 7.02
N LEU A 796 32.49 42.05 6.16
CA LEU A 796 33.42 41.14 5.49
C LEU A 796 34.84 41.26 6.05
N THR A 797 35.01 41.84 7.24
CA THR A 797 36.34 42.06 7.84
C THR A 797 37.12 40.75 7.93
N GLY A 798 38.35 40.73 7.37
CA GLY A 798 39.22 39.55 7.40
C GLY A 798 38.83 38.40 6.47
N SER A 799 37.75 38.53 5.68
CA SER A 799 37.36 37.50 4.71
C SER A 799 38.37 37.36 3.55
N ASN A 800 38.48 36.16 3.00
CA ASN A 800 39.32 35.88 1.84
C ASN A 800 38.45 35.77 0.58
N MET A 801 38.56 36.71 -0.35
CA MET A 801 37.78 36.75 -1.60
C MET A 801 38.64 36.47 -2.85
N ALA A 802 39.75 35.75 -2.70
CA ALA A 802 40.62 35.41 -3.82
C ALA A 802 39.82 34.72 -4.94
N LYS A 803 39.95 35.24 -6.16
CA LYS A 803 39.28 34.73 -7.38
C LYS A 803 37.74 34.76 -7.36
N ALA A 804 37.13 35.48 -6.42
CA ALA A 804 35.68 35.64 -6.40
C ALA A 804 35.17 36.32 -7.68
N VAL A 805 33.94 36.00 -8.11
CA VAL A 805 33.24 36.71 -9.18
C VAL A 805 32.32 37.74 -8.56
N LEU A 806 32.66 39.03 -8.67
CA LEU A 806 32.00 40.11 -7.95
C LEU A 806 31.29 41.13 -8.88
N THR A 807 31.15 40.78 -10.17
CA THR A 807 30.65 41.70 -11.19
C THR A 807 29.25 42.23 -10.84
N GLY A 808 29.11 43.55 -10.79
CA GLY A 808 27.84 44.21 -10.47
C GLY A 808 27.31 43.97 -9.05
N ALA A 809 28.08 43.39 -8.14
CA ALA A 809 27.69 43.24 -6.74
C ALA A 809 27.59 44.61 -6.03
N ASP A 810 26.74 44.68 -5.00
CA ASP A 810 26.54 45.89 -4.20
C ASP A 810 27.10 45.74 -2.79
N PHE A 811 28.22 46.39 -2.51
CA PHE A 811 28.90 46.44 -1.22
C PHE A 811 28.71 47.80 -0.52
N SER A 812 27.66 48.55 -0.86
CA SER A 812 27.48 49.88 -0.27
C SER A 812 27.34 49.83 1.26
N SER A 813 28.02 50.74 1.95
CA SER A 813 28.09 50.80 3.42
C SER A 813 28.62 49.55 4.12
N SER A 814 29.28 48.63 3.40
CA SER A 814 29.84 47.41 3.98
C SER A 814 31.21 47.65 4.62
N LYS A 815 31.63 46.74 5.50
CA LYS A 815 32.95 46.74 6.13
C LYS A 815 33.84 45.69 5.48
N LEU A 816 34.94 46.12 4.88
CA LEU A 816 35.86 45.32 4.08
C LEU A 816 37.33 45.63 4.47
N ASN A 817 37.55 45.93 5.75
CA ASN A 817 38.87 46.32 6.24
C ASN A 817 39.86 45.15 6.15
N ASN A 818 41.02 45.41 5.56
CA ASN A 818 42.11 44.44 5.33
C ASN A 818 41.73 43.26 4.42
N VAL A 819 40.77 43.44 3.51
CA VAL A 819 40.36 42.39 2.57
C VAL A 819 41.36 42.23 1.42
N ASP A 820 41.57 41.01 0.97
CA ASP A 820 42.30 40.70 -0.27
C ASP A 820 41.31 40.61 -1.45
N LEU A 821 41.40 41.58 -2.35
CA LEU A 821 40.67 41.69 -3.61
C LEU A 821 41.63 41.75 -4.81
N SER A 822 42.86 41.26 -4.64
CA SER A 822 43.89 41.30 -5.67
C SER A 822 43.54 40.36 -6.83
N SER A 823 43.82 40.79 -8.06
CA SER A 823 43.52 40.04 -9.30
C SER A 823 42.05 39.67 -9.51
N VAL A 824 41.11 40.29 -8.80
CA VAL A 824 39.67 40.03 -8.91
C VAL A 824 39.02 40.90 -9.99
N ASN A 825 37.95 40.39 -10.64
CA ASN A 825 37.09 41.21 -11.50
C ASN A 825 35.97 41.88 -10.68
N LEU A 826 36.14 43.17 -10.46
CA LEU A 826 35.27 44.08 -9.70
C LEU A 826 34.55 45.08 -10.63
N SER A 827 34.48 44.78 -11.94
CA SER A 827 33.91 45.71 -12.89
C SER A 827 32.44 46.00 -12.54
N LYS A 828 32.11 47.30 -12.52
CA LYS A 828 30.77 47.83 -12.17
C LYS A 828 30.29 47.55 -10.74
N THR A 829 31.14 47.05 -9.85
CA THR A 829 30.81 46.82 -8.44
C THR A 829 30.57 48.14 -7.71
N ASN A 830 29.68 48.13 -6.70
CA ASN A 830 29.33 49.32 -5.93
C ASN A 830 29.91 49.28 -4.52
N PHE A 831 30.88 50.13 -4.20
CA PHE A 831 31.51 50.28 -2.87
C PHE A 831 31.22 51.64 -2.23
N LYS A 832 30.10 52.29 -2.57
CA LYS A 832 29.74 53.59 -1.97
C LYS A 832 29.69 53.50 -0.45
N TRP A 833 30.29 54.47 0.23
CA TRP A 833 30.34 54.53 1.71
C TRP A 833 31.01 53.33 2.40
N ALA A 834 31.66 52.42 1.66
CA ALA A 834 32.27 51.24 2.24
C ALA A 834 33.54 51.58 3.03
N GLU A 835 33.79 50.82 4.10
CA GLU A 835 35.04 50.86 4.86
C GLU A 835 36.03 49.86 4.25
N LEU A 836 37.10 50.35 3.61
CA LEU A 836 38.03 49.57 2.80
C LEU A 836 39.49 49.86 3.19
N GLN A 837 39.74 50.18 4.48
CA GLN A 837 41.08 50.58 4.88
C GLN A 837 42.04 49.39 4.75
N ASN A 838 43.21 49.66 4.17
CA ASN A 838 44.24 48.66 3.83
C ASN A 838 43.78 47.52 2.89
N ALA A 839 42.65 47.66 2.18
CA ALA A 839 42.25 46.66 1.19
C ALA A 839 43.26 46.56 0.03
N ASP A 840 43.46 45.35 -0.50
CA ASP A 840 44.35 45.10 -1.63
C ASP A 840 43.54 44.88 -2.92
N PHE A 841 43.70 45.78 -3.88
CA PHE A 841 43.12 45.74 -5.23
C PHE A 841 44.18 45.60 -6.31
N SER A 842 45.40 45.17 -5.98
CA SER A 842 46.49 45.03 -6.94
C SER A 842 46.08 44.12 -8.10
N LEU A 843 46.39 44.52 -9.34
CA LEU A 843 46.04 43.78 -10.56
C LEU A 843 44.53 43.55 -10.80
N ALA A 844 43.64 44.15 -9.99
CA ALA A 844 42.20 43.97 -10.13
C ALA A 844 41.63 44.71 -11.35
N ASP A 845 40.53 44.21 -11.90
CA ASP A 845 39.70 44.94 -12.87
C ASP A 845 38.62 45.73 -12.13
N LEU A 846 38.87 47.03 -11.99
CA LEU A 846 38.03 48.01 -11.32
C LEU A 846 37.29 48.91 -12.32
N THR A 847 37.16 48.49 -13.58
CA THR A 847 36.52 49.28 -14.62
C THR A 847 35.08 49.64 -14.20
N LYS A 848 34.75 50.93 -14.17
CA LYS A 848 33.41 51.46 -13.78
C LYS A 848 32.96 51.16 -12.36
N VAL A 849 33.89 50.84 -11.46
CA VAL A 849 33.59 50.64 -10.04
C VAL A 849 33.16 51.97 -9.39
N LYS A 850 32.34 51.90 -8.34
CA LYS A 850 31.87 53.09 -7.59
C LYS A 850 32.43 53.10 -6.18
N PHE A 851 33.35 54.02 -5.89
CA PHE A 851 33.96 54.27 -4.58
C PHE A 851 33.51 55.60 -3.95
N VAL A 852 32.36 56.16 -4.33
CA VAL A 852 31.90 57.46 -3.81
C VAL A 852 31.84 57.44 -2.28
N GLU A 853 32.53 58.39 -1.65
CA GLU A 853 32.66 58.52 -0.18
C GLU A 853 33.21 57.26 0.53
N ALA A 854 33.82 56.33 -0.20
CA ALA A 854 34.45 55.15 0.39
C ALA A 854 35.74 55.51 1.15
N ASP A 855 36.05 54.73 2.19
CA ASP A 855 37.29 54.87 2.93
C ASP A 855 38.35 53.87 2.46
N LEU A 856 39.19 54.32 1.53
CA LEU A 856 40.28 53.58 0.89
C LEU A 856 41.65 53.93 1.51
N THR A 857 41.67 54.42 2.75
CA THR A 857 42.90 54.83 3.42
C THR A 857 43.92 53.70 3.40
N ARG A 858 45.12 53.96 2.85
CA ARG A 858 46.21 52.98 2.66
C ARG A 858 45.86 51.76 1.80
N GLY A 859 44.80 51.81 1.00
CA GLY A 859 44.49 50.78 0.02
C GLY A 859 45.60 50.61 -1.03
N THR A 860 45.75 49.42 -1.59
CA THR A 860 46.72 49.12 -2.64
C THR A 860 45.99 48.88 -3.95
N PHE A 861 46.39 49.56 -5.03
CA PHE A 861 45.80 49.56 -6.36
C PHE A 861 46.90 49.41 -7.43
N ASP A 862 48.08 48.94 -7.04
CA ASP A 862 49.22 48.84 -7.94
C ASP A 862 48.85 47.94 -9.15
N ASP A 863 49.17 48.41 -10.35
CA ASP A 863 48.89 47.72 -11.62
C ASP A 863 47.39 47.41 -11.89
N SER A 864 46.47 48.08 -11.19
CA SER A 864 45.02 47.87 -11.36
C SER A 864 44.43 48.60 -12.58
N LYS A 865 43.28 48.10 -13.07
CA LYS A 865 42.51 48.72 -14.16
C LYS A 865 41.33 49.50 -13.61
N CYS A 866 41.48 50.79 -13.40
CA CYS A 866 40.48 51.66 -12.79
C CYS A 866 39.74 52.55 -13.81
N ARG A 867 39.82 52.27 -15.11
CA ARG A 867 39.22 53.11 -16.15
C ARG A 867 37.73 53.41 -15.88
N GLU A 868 37.34 54.67 -15.99
CA GLU A 868 35.97 55.16 -15.71
C GLU A 868 35.47 54.89 -14.26
N ALA A 869 36.37 54.63 -13.30
CA ALA A 869 35.99 54.47 -11.89
C ALA A 869 35.61 55.81 -11.23
N ASP A 870 34.67 55.73 -10.27
CA ASP A 870 34.12 56.89 -9.56
C ASP A 870 34.63 56.93 -8.11
N PHE A 871 35.63 57.77 -7.84
CA PHE A 871 36.28 58.00 -6.55
C PHE A 871 35.83 59.32 -5.88
N ARG A 872 34.71 59.91 -6.28
CA ARG A 872 34.27 61.21 -5.74
C ARG A 872 34.19 61.19 -4.21
N TRP A 873 34.82 62.19 -3.58
CA TRP A 873 34.89 62.35 -2.12
C TRP A 873 35.49 61.14 -1.36
N ALA A 874 36.15 60.21 -2.06
CA ALA A 874 36.79 59.06 -1.42
C ALA A 874 38.02 59.48 -0.60
N LYS A 875 38.30 58.72 0.46
CA LYS A 875 39.51 58.87 1.30
C LYS A 875 40.58 57.92 0.80
N LEU A 876 41.65 58.44 0.20
CA LEU A 876 42.74 57.69 -0.43
C LEU A 876 44.10 58.02 0.22
N GLN A 877 44.12 58.45 1.48
CA GLN A 877 45.33 58.93 2.11
C GLN A 877 46.35 57.80 2.24
N GLY A 878 47.55 58.02 1.68
CA GLY A 878 48.60 57.01 1.65
C GLY A 878 48.30 55.79 0.78
N ALA A 879 47.27 55.83 -0.07
CA ALA A 879 46.97 54.74 -1.00
C ALA A 879 48.13 54.54 -2.00
N LYS A 880 48.35 53.29 -2.42
CA LYS A 880 49.34 52.93 -3.43
C LYS A 880 48.61 52.68 -4.75
N LEU A 881 48.96 53.42 -5.79
CA LEU A 881 48.29 53.44 -7.10
C LEU A 881 49.35 53.44 -8.22
N ARG A 882 50.49 52.78 -8.00
CA ARG A 882 51.62 52.81 -8.95
C ARG A 882 51.24 52.03 -10.21
N TYR A 883 51.58 52.56 -11.38
CA TYR A 883 51.27 51.94 -12.67
C TYR A 883 49.78 51.65 -12.94
N ALA A 884 48.86 52.18 -12.11
CA ALA A 884 47.44 51.95 -12.27
C ALA A 884 46.90 52.69 -13.52
N ASP A 885 46.00 52.04 -14.27
CA ASP A 885 45.20 52.69 -15.31
C ASP A 885 44.03 53.42 -14.66
N LEU A 886 44.23 54.71 -14.39
CA LEU A 886 43.24 55.62 -13.82
C LEU A 886 42.63 56.52 -14.90
N SER A 887 42.65 56.10 -16.17
CA SER A 887 42.15 56.93 -17.27
C SER A 887 40.64 57.16 -17.14
N GLU A 888 40.19 58.38 -17.43
CA GLU A 888 38.77 58.78 -17.38
C GLU A 888 38.11 58.58 -15.98
N THR A 889 38.90 58.50 -14.92
CA THR A 889 38.39 58.39 -13.54
C THR A 889 37.85 59.71 -13.00
N ASP A 890 36.91 59.64 -12.04
CA ASP A 890 36.43 60.82 -11.31
C ASP A 890 36.90 60.82 -9.86
N PHE A 891 37.91 61.63 -9.57
CA PHE A 891 38.47 61.91 -8.24
C PHE A 891 37.96 63.23 -7.64
N SER A 892 36.83 63.80 -8.12
CA SER A 892 36.39 65.11 -7.64
C SER A 892 36.21 65.14 -6.12
N GLY A 893 36.89 66.08 -5.45
CA GLY A 893 36.87 66.21 -3.99
C GLY A 893 37.50 65.05 -3.21
N ALA A 894 38.18 64.11 -3.87
CA ALA A 894 38.86 62.99 -3.21
C ALA A 894 40.09 63.46 -2.44
N ASN A 895 40.46 62.72 -1.39
CA ASN A 895 41.64 63.01 -0.58
C ASN A 895 42.75 61.99 -0.83
N LEU A 896 43.71 62.34 -1.69
CA LEU A 896 44.89 61.57 -2.06
C LEU A 896 46.16 62.04 -1.32
N THR A 897 46.03 62.63 -0.12
CA THR A 897 47.18 63.09 0.66
C THR A 897 48.20 61.96 0.84
N LYS A 898 49.46 62.19 0.47
CA LYS A 898 50.56 61.20 0.52
C LYS A 898 50.31 59.91 -0.30
N ALA A 899 49.38 59.91 -1.25
CA ALA A 899 49.18 58.78 -2.15
C ALA A 899 50.40 58.58 -3.07
N LYS A 900 50.65 57.33 -3.50
CA LYS A 900 51.73 56.95 -4.40
C LYS A 900 51.16 56.63 -5.78
N LEU A 901 51.24 57.57 -6.70
CA LEU A 901 50.71 57.54 -8.07
C LEU A 901 51.84 57.52 -9.11
N SER A 902 53.05 57.10 -8.75
CA SER A 902 54.17 57.08 -9.70
C SER A 902 53.87 56.19 -10.90
N GLU A 903 54.15 56.70 -12.09
CA GLU A 903 53.90 56.07 -13.39
C GLU A 903 52.42 55.72 -13.66
N ALA A 904 51.47 56.26 -12.88
CA ALA A 904 50.05 56.01 -13.08
C ALA A 904 49.49 56.78 -14.30
N ASP A 905 48.46 56.22 -14.95
CA ASP A 905 47.79 56.87 -16.07
C ASP A 905 46.50 57.56 -15.64
N LEU A 906 46.54 58.87 -15.43
CA LEU A 906 45.39 59.74 -15.12
C LEU A 906 44.92 60.53 -16.35
N THR A 907 45.18 60.05 -17.56
CA THR A 907 44.73 60.69 -18.80
C THR A 907 43.20 60.88 -18.77
N TRP A 908 42.75 62.12 -18.97
CA TRP A 908 41.33 62.53 -18.94
C TRP A 908 40.63 62.39 -17.58
N ALA A 909 41.37 62.15 -16.49
CA ALA A 909 40.79 62.06 -15.16
C ALA A 909 40.26 63.43 -14.68
N ASN A 910 39.25 63.39 -13.80
CA ASN A 910 38.71 64.55 -13.13
C ASN A 910 39.20 64.61 -11.67
N LEU A 911 40.17 65.47 -11.41
CA LEU A 911 40.78 65.78 -10.12
C LEU A 911 40.24 67.10 -9.51
N THR A 912 39.11 67.64 -9.98
CA THR A 912 38.60 68.94 -9.52
C THR A 912 38.39 68.95 -8.00
N ASN A 913 38.93 69.95 -7.30
CA ASN A 913 38.93 70.04 -5.83
C ASN A 913 39.60 68.86 -5.09
N ALA A 914 40.37 68.01 -5.76
CA ALA A 914 41.07 66.91 -5.11
C ALA A 914 42.23 67.40 -4.23
N VAL A 915 42.53 66.68 -3.15
CA VAL A 915 43.61 67.00 -2.21
C VAL A 915 44.77 66.01 -2.42
N LEU A 916 45.85 66.45 -3.06
CA LEU A 916 47.05 65.69 -3.40
C LEU A 916 48.29 66.13 -2.60
N ILE A 917 48.08 66.65 -1.39
CA ILE A 917 49.16 67.18 -0.54
C ILE A 917 50.23 66.10 -0.28
N ASN A 918 51.49 66.40 -0.61
CA ASN A 918 52.63 65.48 -0.53
C ASN A 918 52.45 64.13 -1.28
N ALA A 919 51.59 64.08 -2.30
CA ALA A 919 51.46 62.89 -3.15
C ALA A 919 52.69 62.72 -4.07
N ASP A 920 53.00 61.48 -4.42
CA ASP A 920 54.05 61.13 -5.38
C ASP A 920 53.41 60.80 -6.73
N LEU A 921 53.54 61.70 -7.70
CA LEU A 921 53.09 61.58 -9.09
C LEU A 921 54.28 61.52 -10.06
N THR A 922 55.45 61.05 -9.62
CA THR A 922 56.64 60.96 -10.49
C THR A 922 56.33 60.17 -11.76
N GLY A 923 56.56 60.76 -12.94
CA GLY A 923 56.32 60.10 -14.23
C GLY A 923 54.84 59.85 -14.57
N ALA A 924 53.88 60.33 -13.76
CA ALA A 924 52.46 60.09 -14.02
C ALA A 924 51.98 60.80 -15.31
N LYS A 925 51.02 60.19 -16.00
CA LYS A 925 50.36 60.77 -17.17
C LYS A 925 49.08 61.48 -16.74
N LEU A 926 49.03 62.79 -16.85
CA LEU A 926 47.88 63.65 -16.53
C LEU A 926 47.34 64.39 -17.76
N ASN A 927 47.61 63.90 -18.97
CA ASN A 927 47.20 64.53 -20.22
C ASN A 927 45.69 64.80 -20.24
N MET A 928 45.30 66.02 -20.60
CA MET A 928 43.88 66.43 -20.72
C MET A 928 43.05 66.20 -19.44
N CYS A 929 43.66 66.08 -18.27
CA CYS A 929 42.92 65.96 -17.01
C CYS A 929 42.25 67.29 -16.62
N LYS A 930 41.25 67.23 -15.75
CA LYS A 930 40.62 68.39 -15.12
C LYS A 930 41.01 68.44 -13.64
N ALA A 931 41.89 69.33 -13.24
CA ALA A 931 42.32 69.49 -11.86
C ALA A 931 42.11 70.92 -11.34
N GLY A 932 41.02 71.57 -11.77
CA GLY A 932 40.64 72.89 -11.28
C GLY A 932 40.49 72.92 -9.76
N ASP A 933 41.04 73.95 -9.12
CA ASP A 933 41.05 74.15 -7.67
C ASP A 933 41.67 72.98 -6.85
N ALA A 934 42.43 72.07 -7.48
CA ALA A 934 43.09 70.96 -6.79
C ALA A 934 44.32 71.40 -5.98
N ASP A 935 44.61 70.70 -4.89
CA ASP A 935 45.73 71.02 -3.98
C ASP A 935 46.89 70.03 -4.11
N PHE A 936 47.93 70.43 -4.82
CA PHE A 936 49.20 69.72 -5.01
C PHE A 936 50.31 70.20 -4.07
N THR A 937 49.99 70.82 -2.92
CA THR A 937 51.02 71.36 -2.01
C THR A 937 52.03 70.28 -1.61
N GLY A 938 53.32 70.53 -1.90
CA GLY A 938 54.42 69.61 -1.60
C GLY A 938 54.42 68.31 -2.41
N ALA A 939 53.56 68.16 -3.42
CA ALA A 939 53.51 66.97 -4.27
C ALA A 939 54.75 66.88 -5.17
N ASN A 940 55.18 65.65 -5.49
CA ASN A 940 56.23 65.38 -6.46
C ASN A 940 55.60 65.02 -7.81
N LEU A 941 55.65 65.92 -8.77
CA LEU A 941 55.22 65.74 -10.16
C LEU A 941 56.41 65.70 -11.13
N SER A 942 57.61 65.33 -10.65
CA SER A 942 58.78 65.32 -11.53
C SER A 942 58.58 64.35 -12.70
N SER A 943 58.96 64.80 -13.91
CA SER A 943 58.76 64.07 -15.17
C SER A 943 57.30 63.71 -15.52
N ALA A 944 56.29 64.29 -14.84
CA ALA A 944 54.89 64.05 -15.15
C ALA A 944 54.47 64.74 -16.47
N ASP A 945 53.50 64.16 -17.17
CA ASP A 945 52.95 64.73 -18.41
C ASP A 945 51.56 65.36 -18.15
N LEU A 946 51.50 66.68 -18.10
CA LEU A 946 50.30 67.49 -17.89
C LEU A 946 49.85 68.20 -19.19
N THR A 947 50.24 67.70 -20.37
CA THR A 947 49.90 68.36 -21.64
C THR A 947 48.38 68.52 -21.78
N TRP A 948 47.92 69.71 -22.18
CA TRP A 948 46.48 70.05 -22.35
C TRP A 948 45.61 69.93 -21.09
N ALA A 949 46.19 69.82 -19.90
CA ALA A 949 45.43 69.73 -18.67
C ALA A 949 44.77 71.08 -18.29
N ASP A 950 43.55 71.03 -17.76
CA ASP A 950 42.90 72.17 -17.09
C ASP A 950 43.28 72.14 -15.61
N MET A 951 44.22 72.99 -15.22
CA MET A 951 44.73 73.11 -13.86
C MET A 951 44.26 74.43 -13.21
N THR A 952 43.18 75.05 -13.72
CA THR A 952 42.78 76.40 -13.29
C THR A 952 42.67 76.54 -11.77
N LYS A 953 43.34 77.56 -11.21
CA LYS A 953 43.43 77.83 -9.76
C LYS A 953 44.07 76.73 -8.90
N ALA A 954 44.70 75.72 -9.48
CA ALA A 954 45.38 74.69 -8.72
C ALA A 954 46.52 75.25 -7.85
N ASN A 955 46.78 74.59 -6.73
CA ASN A 955 47.81 74.96 -5.78
C ASN A 955 49.02 74.02 -5.84
N PHE A 956 50.11 74.48 -6.43
CA PHE A 956 51.40 73.80 -6.52
C PHE A 956 52.44 74.34 -5.52
N THR A 957 52.02 74.98 -4.43
CA THR A 957 52.94 75.52 -3.42
C THR A 957 53.92 74.42 -2.95
N GLN A 958 55.23 74.68 -3.00
CA GLN A 958 56.29 73.72 -2.65
C GLN A 958 56.31 72.42 -3.47
N ALA A 959 55.56 72.30 -4.57
CA ALA A 959 55.58 71.12 -5.42
C ALA A 959 56.89 71.00 -6.20
N ASP A 960 57.27 69.76 -6.56
CA ASP A 960 58.39 69.47 -7.45
C ASP A 960 57.85 69.11 -8.84
N LEU A 961 58.01 70.01 -9.81
CA LEU A 961 57.62 69.83 -11.21
C LEU A 961 58.85 69.71 -12.12
N SER A 962 60.00 69.30 -11.57
CA SER A 962 61.23 69.20 -12.36
C SER A 962 61.04 68.24 -13.54
N ASP A 963 61.45 68.65 -14.74
CA ASP A 963 61.28 67.89 -15.99
C ASP A 963 59.83 67.56 -16.40
N ALA A 964 58.83 68.17 -15.76
CA ALA A 964 57.42 67.94 -16.12
C ALA A 964 57.05 68.65 -17.45
N ASN A 965 56.14 68.05 -18.21
CA ASN A 965 55.61 68.63 -19.43
C ASN A 965 54.22 69.24 -19.18
N LEU A 966 54.11 70.56 -19.13
CA LEU A 966 52.87 71.31 -18.98
C LEU A 966 52.48 72.05 -20.27
N SER A 967 52.92 71.55 -21.43
CA SER A 967 52.65 72.22 -22.70
C SER A 967 51.14 72.34 -22.96
N GLU A 968 50.69 73.51 -23.41
CA GLU A 968 49.29 73.80 -23.75
C GLU A 968 48.30 73.64 -22.57
N ALA A 969 48.79 73.56 -21.33
CA ALA A 969 47.95 73.47 -20.14
C ALA A 969 47.33 74.83 -19.75
N ASP A 970 46.11 74.80 -19.20
CA ASP A 970 45.50 75.98 -18.58
C ASP A 970 45.89 76.06 -17.10
N LEU A 971 46.82 76.94 -16.79
CA LEU A 971 47.37 77.20 -15.46
C LEU A 971 46.91 78.56 -14.92
N THR A 972 45.79 79.08 -15.43
CA THR A 972 45.23 80.37 -15.04
C THR A 972 44.95 80.41 -13.53
N GLN A 973 45.45 81.45 -12.85
CA GLN A 973 45.32 81.69 -11.41
C GLN A 973 45.98 80.62 -10.50
N CYS A 974 46.88 79.78 -11.03
CA CYS A 974 47.61 78.80 -10.23
C CYS A 974 48.56 79.44 -9.21
N ARG A 975 48.83 78.73 -8.09
CA ARG A 975 49.84 79.12 -7.10
C ARG A 975 51.04 78.19 -7.18
N PHE A 976 52.22 78.70 -7.48
CA PHE A 976 53.48 77.96 -7.55
C PHE A 976 54.48 78.38 -6.47
N ASN A 977 54.02 79.02 -5.38
CA ASN A 977 54.93 79.60 -4.39
C ASN A 977 55.95 78.57 -3.87
N ASN A 978 57.25 78.85 -4.03
CA ASN A 978 58.36 77.95 -3.68
C ASN A 978 58.38 76.60 -4.43
N ALA A 979 57.71 76.46 -5.58
CA ALA A 979 57.75 75.26 -6.39
C ALA A 979 59.08 75.14 -7.17
N LYS A 980 59.51 73.91 -7.45
CA LYS A 980 60.64 73.64 -8.36
C LYS A 980 60.10 73.36 -9.75
N LEU A 981 60.55 74.14 -10.73
CA LEU A 981 60.13 74.09 -12.12
C LEU A 981 61.33 73.80 -13.05
N SER A 982 62.45 73.31 -12.51
CA SER A 982 63.69 73.10 -13.27
C SER A 982 63.45 72.18 -14.46
N ARG A 983 63.80 72.63 -15.67
CA ARG A 983 63.60 71.89 -16.94
C ARG A 983 62.15 71.53 -17.28
N ALA A 984 61.17 72.13 -16.61
CA ALA A 984 59.76 71.94 -16.97
C ALA A 984 59.41 72.67 -18.28
N SER A 985 58.55 72.08 -19.10
CA SER A 985 58.03 72.74 -20.30
C SER A 985 56.66 73.36 -20.05
N PHE A 986 56.52 74.64 -20.33
CA PHE A 986 55.27 75.41 -20.29
C PHE A 986 54.88 75.89 -21.69
N LYS A 987 55.32 75.19 -22.74
CA LYS A 987 55.17 75.66 -24.12
C LYS A 987 53.69 75.85 -24.48
N GLY A 988 53.29 77.06 -24.88
CA GLY A 988 51.89 77.37 -25.21
C GLY A 988 50.92 77.39 -24.01
N ALA A 989 51.41 77.23 -22.77
CA ALA A 989 50.55 77.17 -21.59
C ALA A 989 49.97 78.55 -21.22
N SER A 990 48.76 78.58 -20.66
CA SER A 990 48.15 79.81 -20.11
C SER A 990 48.47 79.96 -18.63
N LEU A 991 49.31 80.92 -18.24
CA LEU A 991 49.65 81.20 -16.83
C LEU A 991 49.02 82.51 -16.34
N GLN A 992 47.93 82.97 -16.94
CA GLN A 992 47.32 84.27 -16.60
C GLN A 992 47.05 84.38 -15.08
N LYS A 993 47.53 85.44 -14.44
CA LYS A 993 47.36 85.69 -12.99
C LYS A 993 47.95 84.61 -12.07
N ALA A 994 48.84 83.75 -12.56
CA ALA A 994 49.54 82.78 -11.73
C ALA A 994 50.54 83.45 -10.76
N ASP A 995 50.80 82.80 -9.62
CA ASP A 995 51.75 83.24 -8.59
C ASP A 995 53.02 82.38 -8.62
N LEU A 996 54.10 82.90 -9.21
CA LEU A 996 55.40 82.24 -9.38
C LEU A 996 56.45 82.71 -8.36
N ARG A 997 56.05 83.36 -7.27
CA ARG A 997 57.03 83.90 -6.29
C ARG A 997 57.87 82.78 -5.67
N ASN A 998 59.18 83.01 -5.60
CA ASN A 998 60.18 82.11 -5.03
C ASN A 998 60.31 80.74 -5.73
N THR A 999 59.85 80.59 -6.97
CA THR A 999 60.06 79.34 -7.73
C THR A 999 61.52 79.18 -8.19
N VAL A 1000 61.98 77.93 -8.33
CA VAL A 1000 63.25 77.60 -8.99
C VAL A 1000 62.96 77.24 -10.45
N GLN A 1001 63.46 78.02 -11.41
CA GLN A 1001 63.08 77.91 -12.84
C GLN A 1001 64.24 77.48 -13.77
N ASP A 1002 65.29 76.85 -13.23
CA ASP A 1002 66.51 76.56 -13.99
C ASP A 1002 66.24 75.66 -15.22
N GLY A 1003 66.37 76.23 -16.41
CA GLY A 1003 66.14 75.53 -17.68
C GLY A 1003 64.67 75.31 -18.04
N ALA A 1004 63.72 75.96 -17.36
CA ALA A 1004 62.30 75.90 -17.72
C ALA A 1004 62.02 76.57 -19.08
N ASP A 1005 61.16 75.96 -19.90
CA ASP A 1005 60.77 76.46 -21.23
C ASP A 1005 59.40 77.14 -21.18
N PHE A 1006 59.38 78.48 -21.34
CA PHE A 1006 58.15 79.28 -21.39
C PHE A 1006 57.82 79.76 -22.82
N THR A 1007 58.31 79.09 -23.85
CA THR A 1007 58.06 79.48 -25.25
C THR A 1007 56.55 79.51 -25.54
N ASP A 1008 56.05 80.62 -26.10
CA ASP A 1008 54.63 80.84 -26.42
C ASP A 1008 53.66 80.80 -25.22
N ALA A 1009 54.14 80.82 -23.97
CA ALA A 1009 53.29 80.83 -22.79
C ALA A 1009 52.64 82.22 -22.54
N ASP A 1010 51.36 82.25 -22.15
CA ASP A 1010 50.69 83.49 -21.74
C ASP A 1010 51.00 83.83 -20.28
N LEU A 1011 51.83 84.85 -20.08
CA LEU A 1011 52.30 85.31 -18.77
C LEU A 1011 51.61 86.60 -18.30
N THR A 1012 50.39 86.89 -18.78
CA THR A 1012 49.65 88.11 -18.41
C THR A 1012 49.31 88.15 -16.91
N ASP A 1013 49.53 89.30 -16.25
CA ASP A 1013 49.19 89.55 -14.84
C ASP A 1013 49.82 88.60 -13.79
N ILE A 1014 50.92 87.91 -14.10
CA ILE A 1014 51.59 87.03 -13.14
C ILE A 1014 52.28 87.77 -11.99
N LYS A 1015 52.34 87.13 -10.82
CA LYS A 1015 53.16 87.57 -9.68
C LYS A 1015 54.49 86.83 -9.73
N LYS A 1016 55.60 87.55 -9.88
CA LYS A 1016 56.96 86.98 -9.90
C LYS A 1016 57.69 87.26 -8.60
#